data_AF-A0A6N3T9E1-F1
#
_entry.id   AF-A0A6N3T9E1-F1
#
_cell.length_a   1.000
_cell.length_b   1.000
_cell.length_c   1.000
_cell.angle_alpha   90.00
_cell.angle_beta   90.00
_cell.angle_gamma   90.00
#
_symmetry.space_group_name_H-M   'P 1'
#
loop_
_entity.id
_entity.type
_entity.pdbx_description
1 polymer ?
#
loop_
_entity_poly.entity_id
_entity_poly.type
_entity_poly.pdbx_seq_one_letter_code
_entity_poly.pdbx_strand_id
1 'polypeptide(L)'
;MTTYTSGQTASGTVYNSQEILSSGATGLYQSVISTGQILVYSGAALIEQKGKVLYGPYDGGKILVYSGGTIVGGSIGSGGTILTAPTATLSGGFVVANGGVLSHWGSVASGGTLTNGATIYVQSGGSADGITVGSGANIVTSSGGLVSGTIVSSGGGLGLAGVASNTTISSGGVIEVASGGTAIGSTLDGGKAYVDAGGVISKTTVENSGIATVSAGASALNTTVETNGNLVVLSGGAVSGTTVSSGGGLGVAGVASNTTVSNGGVIEVASGGTATGSTLDGGKAYVDAGGVISTTTVENSGIATVSAGASALDTTVETNGNLVVLSGGAVSGTTVSSGGGLGLAGVASNTTVNNGGVLDIGSGGTANSNTINSGAEVYVEPSGTLGTTTVANGGNIAASSGAIISGVVTIQNGGSATIWNNAGGTIDLQSDDNAGLTVSGLASGGTLTTVINGFSGTGPGNSDSIDLAGVSAAGASYAYPSDNQVVITLASGAKITLNITGVKNTGFVLVDDGHGGASAEVCFLADSLISTPSGTVAVQDIQIGDKILSYTNGVVTEQIVVWTGCKHTTVRLGMPDDMAGYPVRILKNAIADGVPFKDMLITPEHCLFFDGRFVPARMLVNGSSIFYDRSIKAYDYYHVETHHHAVICADGMLTESYLDTGNRKTFRQEGAVVALRNTSVTWEDHAAAPLCVERSFVEPLFRNLESRSQEIFGTPVCEETVATTSDPDVRLLTETGAVIRPLRQEAGVYSFMLPSGTAQVRIVSRANRPVDVIGPFVDDRRELGIAVGEINLVFANGKQNIGAHLRTEKPEGWYPTDANSTVVWTNGNALLPLGEATRNPMGILSLTLCAAGPYLLADENEMVISLVG
;
A
#
# COMPACT_ATOMS: atom_id res chain seq x y z
N MET A 1 -24.25 49.04 60.57
CA MET A 1 -24.62 47.63 60.45
C MET A 1 -26.12 47.53 60.61
N THR A 2 -26.81 46.89 59.67
CA THR A 2 -28.28 46.74 59.67
C THR A 2 -28.62 45.27 59.60
N THR A 3 -29.57 44.78 60.41
CA THR A 3 -29.98 43.37 60.41
C THR A 3 -31.43 43.25 60.03
N TYR A 4 -31.73 42.34 59.10
CA TYR A 4 -33.06 41.99 58.66
C TYR A 4 -33.41 40.58 59.14
N THR A 5 -34.62 40.42 59.66
CA THR A 5 -35.15 39.18 60.22
C THR A 5 -36.33 38.65 59.41
N SER A 6 -36.86 37.49 59.81
CA SER A 6 -38.00 36.83 59.18
C SER A 6 -39.11 37.80 58.71
N GLY A 7 -39.45 37.75 57.42
CA GLY A 7 -40.50 38.56 56.81
C GLY A 7 -40.08 39.97 56.40
N GLN A 8 -38.86 40.39 56.71
CA GLN A 8 -38.33 41.68 56.27
C GLN A 8 -37.62 41.57 54.91
N THR A 9 -37.73 42.64 54.14
CA THR A 9 -37.09 42.77 52.83
C THR A 9 -36.06 43.89 52.84
N ALA A 10 -34.81 43.56 52.49
CA ALA A 10 -33.76 44.55 52.23
C ALA A 10 -33.71 44.89 50.74
N SER A 11 -33.51 46.16 50.38
CA SER A 11 -33.33 46.58 48.99
C SER A 11 -32.45 47.84 48.89
N GLY A 12 -31.90 48.10 47.70
CA GLY A 12 -31.08 49.28 47.43
C GLY A 12 -29.58 49.05 47.55
N THR A 13 -28.81 50.15 47.70
CA THR A 13 -27.34 50.12 47.64
C THR A 13 -26.70 50.08 49.02
N VAL A 14 -25.81 49.10 49.23
CA VAL A 14 -24.97 48.97 50.42
C VAL A 14 -23.60 49.61 50.14
N TYR A 15 -23.39 50.82 50.67
CA TYR A 15 -22.15 51.60 50.51
C TYR A 15 -21.48 51.84 51.86
N ASN A 16 -20.22 51.38 52.00
CA ASN A 16 -19.41 51.53 53.22
C ASN A 16 -20.12 51.13 54.52
N SER A 17 -21.05 50.18 54.41
CA SER A 17 -21.89 49.68 55.49
C SER A 17 -22.05 48.16 55.37
N GLN A 18 -22.58 47.53 56.41
CA GLN A 18 -22.82 46.09 56.43
C GLN A 18 -24.30 45.81 56.69
N GLU A 19 -24.88 44.90 55.90
CA GLU A 19 -26.20 44.34 56.11
C GLU A 19 -26.13 42.85 56.42
N ILE A 20 -27.02 42.38 57.28
CA ILE A 20 -27.14 40.99 57.71
C ILE A 20 -28.55 40.51 57.40
N LEU A 21 -28.68 39.50 56.56
CA LEU A 21 -29.92 38.78 56.30
C LEU A 21 -29.92 37.51 57.14
N SER A 22 -30.79 37.46 58.15
CA SER A 22 -30.98 36.28 59.00
C SER A 22 -32.16 35.43 58.52
N SER A 23 -32.38 34.27 59.13
CA SER A 23 -33.38 33.29 58.71
C SER A 23 -34.75 33.93 58.40
N GLY A 24 -35.27 33.66 57.20
CA GLY A 24 -36.55 34.17 56.70
C GLY A 24 -36.52 35.61 56.17
N ALA A 25 -35.38 36.29 56.17
CA ALA A 25 -35.21 37.59 55.52
C ALA A 25 -34.90 37.43 54.03
N THR A 26 -35.33 38.41 53.23
CA THR A 26 -35.09 38.43 51.79
C THR A 26 -34.39 39.73 51.38
N GLY A 27 -33.25 39.64 50.72
CA GLY A 27 -32.66 40.76 49.99
C GLY A 27 -33.17 40.74 48.55
N LEU A 28 -33.59 41.89 48.02
CA LEU A 28 -34.04 42.05 46.63
C LEU A 28 -33.26 43.15 45.92
N TYR A 29 -32.59 42.77 44.83
CA TYR A 29 -31.97 43.69 43.87
C TYR A 29 -30.98 44.66 44.52
N GLN A 30 -30.13 44.15 45.41
CA GLN A 30 -29.17 44.95 46.16
C GLN A 30 -27.87 45.13 45.40
N SER A 31 -27.35 46.36 45.40
CA SER A 31 -26.01 46.65 44.87
C SER A 31 -25.04 46.85 46.02
N VAL A 32 -23.87 46.25 45.97
CA VAL A 32 -22.84 46.41 47.02
C VAL A 32 -21.63 47.10 46.41
N ILE A 33 -21.20 48.21 46.97
CA ILE A 33 -20.11 49.02 46.39
C ILE A 33 -19.09 49.46 47.43
N SER A 34 -17.87 49.78 46.99
CA SER A 34 -16.75 50.24 47.83
C SER A 34 -16.42 49.24 48.96
N THR A 35 -16.57 49.60 50.24
CA THR A 35 -16.32 48.67 51.37
C THR A 35 -17.60 48.02 51.92
N GLY A 36 -18.72 48.15 51.20
CA GLY A 36 -20.01 47.58 51.58
C GLY A 36 -20.00 46.06 51.73
N GLN A 37 -20.86 45.52 52.58
CA GLN A 37 -20.96 44.07 52.82
C GLN A 37 -22.39 43.58 53.03
N ILE A 38 -22.74 42.43 52.45
CA ILE A 38 -23.98 41.70 52.77
C ILE A 38 -23.61 40.32 53.30
N LEU A 39 -24.14 39.94 54.47
CA LEU A 39 -23.99 38.62 55.05
C LEU A 39 -25.33 37.89 54.96
N VAL A 40 -25.37 36.74 54.28
CA VAL A 40 -26.56 35.92 54.09
C VAL A 40 -26.42 34.66 54.92
N TYR A 41 -27.23 34.54 55.98
CA TYR A 41 -27.20 33.38 56.88
C TYR A 41 -28.20 32.30 56.49
N SER A 42 -28.14 31.17 57.20
CA SER A 42 -29.03 30.02 57.03
C SER A 42 -30.50 30.43 56.98
N GLY A 43 -31.22 29.97 55.94
CA GLY A 43 -32.63 30.26 55.74
C GLY A 43 -32.95 31.67 55.20
N ALA A 44 -31.94 32.49 54.91
CA ALA A 44 -32.10 33.78 54.22
C ALA A 44 -31.87 33.63 52.71
N ALA A 45 -32.49 34.51 51.92
CA ALA A 45 -32.32 34.53 50.47
C ALA A 45 -31.94 35.93 49.96
N LEU A 46 -30.98 35.99 49.06
CA LEU A 46 -30.61 37.20 48.32
C LEU A 46 -30.95 36.99 46.84
N ILE A 47 -31.92 37.73 46.31
CA ILE A 47 -32.41 37.58 44.94
C ILE A 47 -31.93 38.78 44.12
N GLU A 48 -30.87 38.55 43.35
CA GLU A 48 -30.17 39.56 42.55
C GLU A 48 -30.49 39.46 41.05
N GLN A 49 -31.68 38.96 40.74
CA GLN A 49 -32.15 38.81 39.37
C GLN A 49 -33.55 39.38 39.20
N LYS A 50 -33.69 40.39 38.33
CA LYS A 50 -34.97 40.94 37.89
C LYS A 50 -35.14 40.74 36.38
N GLY A 51 -35.82 39.66 36.00
CA GLY A 51 -35.90 39.28 34.58
C GLY A 51 -34.52 38.93 34.03
N LYS A 52 -34.02 39.73 33.07
CA LYS A 52 -32.66 39.60 32.50
C LYS A 52 -31.61 40.49 33.19
N VAL A 53 -32.02 41.37 34.10
CA VAL A 53 -31.11 42.28 34.81
C VAL A 53 -30.55 41.58 36.03
N LEU A 54 -29.23 41.61 36.16
CA LEU A 54 -28.49 41.10 37.31
C LEU A 54 -27.96 42.27 38.14
N TYR A 55 -27.97 42.10 39.45
CA TYR A 55 -27.47 43.04 40.45
C TYR A 55 -26.34 42.36 41.24
N GLY A 56 -25.57 43.08 42.04
CA GLY A 56 -24.56 42.44 42.88
C GLY A 56 -23.45 43.38 43.33
N PRO A 57 -22.28 42.85 43.76
CA PRO A 57 -21.17 43.69 44.13
C PRO A 57 -20.47 44.27 42.90
N TYR A 58 -20.30 45.59 42.90
CA TYR A 58 -19.59 46.35 41.85
C TYR A 58 -18.57 47.29 42.50
N ASP A 59 -17.49 47.61 41.81
CA ASP A 59 -16.49 48.61 42.22
C ASP A 59 -16.09 48.48 43.71
N GLY A 60 -15.77 47.24 44.11
CA GLY A 60 -15.61 46.81 45.49
C GLY A 60 -16.80 45.98 45.98
N GLY A 61 -16.98 45.95 47.30
CA GLY A 61 -18.09 45.28 47.96
C GLY A 61 -17.91 43.77 48.15
N LYS A 62 -18.49 43.20 49.22
CA LYS A 62 -18.43 41.76 49.49
C LYS A 62 -19.80 41.18 49.83
N ILE A 63 -20.12 40.03 49.28
CA ILE A 63 -21.24 39.20 49.73
C ILE A 63 -20.68 37.92 50.33
N LEU A 64 -21.06 37.63 51.58
CA LEU A 64 -20.68 36.41 52.29
C LEU A 64 -21.94 35.57 52.51
N VAL A 65 -21.99 34.39 51.89
CA VAL A 65 -23.11 33.46 52.02
C VAL A 65 -22.67 32.31 52.93
N TYR A 66 -23.25 32.24 54.12
CA TYR A 66 -22.97 31.18 55.09
C TYR A 66 -23.78 29.91 54.77
N SER A 67 -23.46 28.82 55.46
CA SER A 67 -24.13 27.52 55.30
C SER A 67 -25.65 27.66 55.41
N GLY A 68 -26.36 27.10 54.42
CA GLY A 68 -27.82 27.17 54.29
C GLY A 68 -28.39 28.52 53.84
N GLY A 69 -27.53 29.51 53.53
CA GLY A 69 -27.94 30.75 52.87
C GLY A 69 -28.04 30.57 51.35
N THR A 70 -28.92 31.35 50.72
CA THR A 70 -29.18 31.25 49.27
C THR A 70 -28.96 32.58 48.58
N ILE A 71 -28.33 32.54 47.42
CA ILE A 71 -28.28 33.64 46.46
C ILE A 71 -28.80 33.17 45.10
N VAL A 72 -29.65 33.99 44.48
CA VAL A 72 -30.26 33.73 43.17
C VAL A 72 -29.86 34.83 42.19
N GLY A 73 -29.13 34.46 41.14
CA GLY A 73 -28.50 35.39 40.19
C GLY A 73 -27.36 36.18 40.81
N GLY A 74 -26.81 37.11 40.06
CA GLY A 74 -25.79 38.03 40.57
C GLY A 74 -24.84 38.53 39.48
N SER A 75 -24.31 39.73 39.67
CA SER A 75 -23.24 40.29 38.87
C SER A 75 -22.10 40.75 39.77
N ILE A 76 -20.89 40.30 39.48
CA ILE A 76 -19.67 40.65 40.22
C ILE A 76 -18.80 41.49 39.29
N GLY A 77 -18.69 42.77 39.59
CA GLY A 77 -17.87 43.73 38.85
C GLY A 77 -16.47 43.94 39.43
N SER A 78 -15.83 45.04 39.04
CA SER A 78 -14.47 45.40 39.46
C SER A 78 -14.30 45.39 40.97
N GLY A 79 -13.33 44.65 41.49
CA GLY A 79 -13.05 44.55 42.93
C GLY A 79 -14.16 43.90 43.79
N GLY A 80 -15.27 43.47 43.18
CA GLY A 80 -16.36 42.80 43.87
C GLY A 80 -16.01 41.36 44.22
N THR A 81 -16.51 40.88 45.35
CA THR A 81 -16.27 39.50 45.79
C THR A 81 -17.53 38.83 46.32
N ILE A 82 -17.78 37.59 45.88
CA ILE A 82 -18.73 36.68 46.54
C ILE A 82 -17.95 35.51 47.14
N LEU A 83 -18.20 35.23 48.42
CA LEU A 83 -17.63 34.11 49.15
C LEU A 83 -18.77 33.25 49.70
N THR A 84 -18.73 31.93 49.43
CA THR A 84 -19.77 31.03 49.93
C THR A 84 -19.18 29.89 50.77
N ALA A 85 -19.80 29.63 51.92
CA ALA A 85 -19.46 28.52 52.80
C ALA A 85 -20.07 27.19 52.28
N PRO A 86 -19.63 26.04 52.82
CA PRO A 86 -20.24 24.73 52.51
C PRO A 86 -21.76 24.76 52.64
N THR A 87 -22.47 24.10 51.72
CA THR A 87 -23.96 24.02 51.66
C THR A 87 -24.70 25.33 51.40
N ALA A 88 -24.01 26.44 51.14
CA ALA A 88 -24.65 27.62 50.56
C ALA A 88 -25.17 27.28 49.15
N THR A 89 -26.22 27.97 48.69
CA THR A 89 -26.78 27.77 47.35
C THR A 89 -26.54 29.00 46.49
N LEU A 90 -25.83 28.85 45.37
CA LEU A 90 -25.76 29.85 44.30
C LEU A 90 -26.47 29.29 43.06
N SER A 91 -27.62 29.86 42.74
CA SER A 91 -28.48 29.41 41.65
C SER A 91 -28.92 30.59 40.80
N GLY A 92 -29.49 30.35 39.61
CA GLY A 92 -29.78 31.43 38.67
C GLY A 92 -28.50 31.97 38.04
N GLY A 93 -28.54 32.27 36.74
CA GLY A 93 -27.32 32.63 36.02
C GLY A 93 -26.64 33.86 36.60
N PHE A 94 -25.31 33.81 36.68
CA PHE A 94 -24.49 34.90 37.22
C PHE A 94 -23.50 35.39 36.18
N VAL A 95 -23.04 36.63 36.34
CA VAL A 95 -21.99 37.23 35.50
C VAL A 95 -20.85 37.69 36.39
N VAL A 96 -19.63 37.21 36.14
CA VAL A 96 -18.41 37.72 36.78
C VAL A 96 -17.61 38.46 35.71
N ALA A 97 -17.31 39.73 35.92
CA ALA A 97 -16.63 40.55 34.93
C ALA A 97 -15.66 41.54 35.57
N ASN A 98 -14.75 42.08 34.74
CA ASN A 98 -13.90 43.23 35.06
C ASN A 98 -13.04 43.03 36.32
N GLY A 99 -12.52 41.81 36.55
CA GLY A 99 -11.73 41.48 37.74
C GLY A 99 -12.52 41.04 38.97
N GLY A 100 -13.84 40.83 38.85
CA GLY A 100 -14.66 40.27 39.91
C GLY A 100 -14.24 38.84 40.31
N VAL A 101 -14.50 38.48 41.58
CA VAL A 101 -14.11 37.17 42.14
C VAL A 101 -15.30 36.46 42.79
N LEU A 102 -15.47 35.19 42.46
CA LEU A 102 -16.32 34.26 43.19
C LEU A 102 -15.45 33.13 43.75
N SER A 103 -15.49 32.87 45.06
CA SER A 103 -14.81 31.72 45.66
C SER A 103 -15.77 30.94 46.53
N HIS A 104 -15.85 29.63 46.32
CA HIS A 104 -16.87 28.80 46.94
C HIS A 104 -16.33 27.44 47.42
N TRP A 105 -16.74 27.04 48.64
CA TRP A 105 -16.42 25.76 49.29
C TRP A 105 -17.69 24.95 49.46
N GLY A 106 -17.69 23.65 49.14
CA GLY A 106 -18.82 22.77 49.46
C GLY A 106 -20.18 23.17 48.86
N SER A 107 -20.22 24.13 47.93
CA SER A 107 -21.42 24.69 47.33
C SER A 107 -21.35 24.66 45.81
N VAL A 108 -22.52 24.70 45.17
CA VAL A 108 -22.67 24.63 43.72
C VAL A 108 -22.87 26.03 43.14
N ALA A 109 -22.14 26.35 42.08
CA ALA A 109 -22.34 27.51 41.22
C ALA A 109 -22.75 27.02 39.83
N SER A 110 -23.93 27.38 39.34
CA SER A 110 -24.48 26.87 38.08
C SER A 110 -24.83 27.96 37.08
N GLY A 111 -24.48 27.79 35.80
CA GLY A 111 -25.03 28.53 34.66
C GLY A 111 -24.62 30.01 34.54
N GLY A 112 -23.33 30.32 34.66
CA GLY A 112 -22.81 31.70 34.61
C GLY A 112 -21.79 31.98 33.51
N THR A 113 -21.47 33.26 33.31
CA THR A 113 -20.48 33.73 32.32
C THR A 113 -19.38 34.55 32.99
N LEU A 114 -18.12 34.30 32.63
CA LEU A 114 -16.96 35.06 33.11
C LEU A 114 -16.27 35.80 31.96
N THR A 115 -15.88 37.06 32.17
CA THR A 115 -15.12 37.85 31.19
C THR A 115 -14.17 38.86 31.86
N ASN A 116 -13.25 39.46 31.09
CA ASN A 116 -12.49 40.66 31.44
C ASN A 116 -11.74 40.55 32.80
N GLY A 117 -10.92 39.52 33.01
CA GLY A 117 -10.14 39.37 34.25
C GLY A 117 -10.88 38.69 35.41
N ALA A 118 -12.15 38.30 35.20
CA ALA A 118 -12.94 37.59 36.21
C ALA A 118 -12.32 36.25 36.62
N THR A 119 -12.45 35.89 37.91
CA THR A 119 -11.97 34.60 38.41
C THR A 119 -13.00 33.88 39.28
N ILE A 120 -13.22 32.59 39.02
CA ILE A 120 -13.87 31.68 39.96
C ILE A 120 -12.82 30.77 40.61
N TYR A 121 -12.85 30.67 41.93
CA TYR A 121 -12.11 29.67 42.69
C TYR A 121 -13.05 28.57 43.18
N VAL A 122 -12.95 27.38 42.59
CA VAL A 122 -13.66 26.17 43.01
C VAL A 122 -12.81 25.46 44.05
N GLN A 123 -13.16 25.65 45.31
CA GLN A 123 -12.40 25.10 46.43
C GLN A 123 -12.83 23.66 46.72
N SER A 124 -12.20 23.03 47.71
CA SER A 124 -12.54 21.65 48.09
C SER A 124 -14.04 21.47 48.39
N GLY A 125 -14.65 20.48 47.77
CA GLY A 125 -16.09 20.17 47.83
C GLY A 125 -16.98 21.13 47.03
N GLY A 126 -16.45 22.21 46.45
CA GLY A 126 -17.19 23.11 45.58
C GLY A 126 -17.43 22.50 44.20
N SER A 127 -18.52 22.90 43.54
CA SER A 127 -18.84 22.48 42.18
C SER A 127 -19.22 23.67 41.30
N ALA A 128 -18.65 23.77 40.10
CA ALA A 128 -19.04 24.73 39.08
C ALA A 128 -19.61 23.99 37.85
N ASP A 129 -20.84 24.28 37.45
CA ASP A 129 -21.56 23.53 36.41
C ASP A 129 -22.11 24.45 35.33
N GLY A 130 -21.86 24.10 34.06
CA GLY A 130 -22.39 24.83 32.91
C GLY A 130 -21.86 26.27 32.81
N ILE A 131 -20.59 26.50 33.16
CA ILE A 131 -19.98 27.83 33.15
C ILE A 131 -19.34 28.14 31.80
N THR A 132 -19.55 29.36 31.30
CA THR A 132 -18.86 29.87 30.10
C THR A 132 -17.73 30.82 30.51
N VAL A 133 -16.50 30.48 30.14
CA VAL A 133 -15.29 31.26 30.43
C VAL A 133 -14.84 31.97 29.16
N GLY A 134 -15.02 33.30 29.12
CA GLY A 134 -14.64 34.15 28.01
C GLY A 134 -13.27 34.82 28.19
N SER A 135 -12.97 35.77 27.30
CA SER A 135 -11.67 36.43 27.21
C SER A 135 -11.19 37.03 28.53
N GLY A 136 -9.96 36.69 28.92
CA GLY A 136 -9.26 37.16 30.10
C GLY A 136 -9.78 36.58 31.42
N ALA A 137 -10.75 35.68 31.40
CA ALA A 137 -11.33 35.10 32.61
C ALA A 137 -10.78 33.70 32.92
N ASN A 138 -10.84 33.31 34.19
CA ASN A 138 -10.31 32.04 34.66
C ASN A 138 -11.25 31.32 35.62
N ILE A 139 -11.31 29.99 35.52
CA ILE A 139 -11.71 29.11 36.63
C ILE A 139 -10.44 28.46 37.17
N VAL A 140 -10.26 28.48 38.48
CA VAL A 140 -9.16 27.80 39.17
C VAL A 140 -9.75 26.84 40.19
N THR A 141 -9.41 25.56 40.07
CA THR A 141 -9.88 24.52 40.98
C THR A 141 -8.75 24.10 41.93
N SER A 142 -9.11 23.86 43.19
CA SER A 142 -8.23 23.18 44.15
C SER A 142 -8.54 21.69 44.20
N SER A 143 -7.69 20.92 44.90
CA SER A 143 -7.95 19.50 45.15
C SER A 143 -9.33 19.30 45.81
N GLY A 144 -10.13 18.39 45.24
CA GLY A 144 -11.51 18.12 45.64
C GLY A 144 -12.55 19.12 45.10
N GLY A 145 -12.18 20.11 44.28
CA GLY A 145 -13.11 20.92 43.51
C GLY A 145 -13.58 20.19 42.24
N LEU A 146 -14.83 20.43 41.83
CA LEU A 146 -15.46 19.82 40.65
C LEU A 146 -15.89 20.87 39.63
N VAL A 147 -15.61 20.63 38.36
CA VAL A 147 -16.10 21.42 37.23
C VAL A 147 -16.82 20.51 36.25
N SER A 148 -17.98 20.92 35.75
CA SER A 148 -18.78 20.14 34.80
C SER A 148 -19.36 21.03 33.71
N GLY A 149 -19.48 20.50 32.48
CA GLY A 149 -20.19 21.14 31.38
C GLY A 149 -19.66 22.53 31.01
N THR A 150 -18.40 22.81 31.33
CA THR A 150 -17.82 24.15 31.19
C THR A 150 -17.32 24.37 29.77
N ILE A 151 -17.59 25.55 29.22
CA ILE A 151 -17.12 25.99 27.90
C ILE A 151 -16.03 27.04 28.12
N VAL A 152 -14.81 26.74 27.67
CA VAL A 152 -13.69 27.67 27.70
C VAL A 152 -13.49 28.24 26.29
N SER A 153 -13.84 29.50 26.11
CA SER A 153 -13.77 30.22 24.83
C SER A 153 -12.45 30.96 24.65
N SER A 154 -12.28 31.63 23.51
CA SER A 154 -11.08 32.39 23.18
C SER A 154 -10.62 33.33 24.30
N GLY A 155 -9.38 33.14 24.75
CA GLY A 155 -8.75 33.92 25.83
C GLY A 155 -9.20 33.55 27.24
N GLY A 156 -10.06 32.54 27.41
CA GLY A 156 -10.45 31.98 28.72
C GLY A 156 -9.51 30.87 29.18
N GLY A 157 -9.38 30.69 30.50
CA GLY A 157 -8.54 29.68 31.13
C GLY A 157 -9.27 28.81 32.15
N LEU A 158 -8.86 27.54 32.24
CA LEU A 158 -9.25 26.60 33.29
C LEU A 158 -8.00 25.97 33.91
N GLY A 159 -7.65 26.37 35.13
CA GLY A 159 -6.58 25.77 35.94
C GLY A 159 -7.13 24.64 36.82
N LEU A 160 -6.64 23.42 36.62
CA LEU A 160 -7.24 22.21 37.17
C LEU A 160 -6.29 21.45 38.12
N ALA A 161 -6.53 21.57 39.43
CA ALA A 161 -5.98 20.65 40.45
C ALA A 161 -7.06 19.74 41.09
N GLY A 162 -8.32 19.94 40.70
CA GLY A 162 -9.46 19.08 41.04
C GLY A 162 -9.89 18.20 39.86
N VAL A 163 -11.19 17.98 39.71
CA VAL A 163 -11.77 17.18 38.61
C VAL A 163 -12.59 18.06 37.69
N ALA A 164 -12.39 17.91 36.38
CA ALA A 164 -13.22 18.52 35.35
C ALA A 164 -13.86 17.43 34.50
N SER A 165 -15.16 17.55 34.19
CA SER A 165 -15.88 16.60 33.34
C SER A 165 -16.64 17.29 32.22
N ASN A 166 -16.62 16.70 31.02
CA ASN A 166 -17.42 17.16 29.88
C ASN A 166 -17.17 18.65 29.55
N THR A 167 -15.90 19.06 29.55
CA THR A 167 -15.52 20.44 29.24
C THR A 167 -15.22 20.62 27.76
N THR A 168 -15.77 21.67 27.14
CA THR A 168 -15.44 22.05 25.76
C THR A 168 -14.43 23.19 25.79
N ILE A 169 -13.26 22.99 25.20
CA ILE A 169 -12.22 24.01 25.05
C ILE A 169 -12.23 24.42 23.58
N SER A 170 -12.88 25.55 23.30
CA SER A 170 -13.00 26.09 21.94
C SER A 170 -11.73 26.82 21.51
N SER A 171 -11.65 27.20 20.23
CA SER A 171 -10.51 27.92 19.67
C SER A 171 -10.04 29.11 20.50
N GLY A 172 -8.77 29.09 20.90
CA GLY A 172 -8.12 30.08 21.75
C GLY A 172 -8.39 29.94 23.26
N GLY A 173 -9.21 28.98 23.69
CA GLY A 173 -9.36 28.59 25.09
C GLY A 173 -8.24 27.64 25.55
N VAL A 174 -7.97 27.62 26.85
CA VAL A 174 -6.91 26.81 27.44
C VAL A 174 -7.37 26.09 28.71
N ILE A 175 -7.04 24.82 28.84
CA ILE A 175 -7.05 24.06 30.09
C ILE A 175 -5.63 23.67 30.50
N GLU A 176 -5.29 23.88 31.77
CA GLU A 176 -4.03 23.46 32.39
C GLU A 176 -4.36 22.43 33.48
N VAL A 177 -3.97 21.18 33.26
CA VAL A 177 -4.19 20.07 34.18
C VAL A 177 -2.94 19.88 35.03
N ALA A 178 -2.97 20.50 36.20
CA ALA A 178 -1.88 20.50 37.16
C ALA A 178 -1.79 19.17 37.94
N SER A 179 -0.80 19.08 38.81
CA SER A 179 -0.57 17.90 39.66
C SER A 179 -1.81 17.51 40.47
N GLY A 180 -2.25 16.25 40.36
CA GLY A 180 -3.45 15.73 41.01
C GLY A 180 -4.77 16.12 40.33
N GLY A 181 -4.71 16.95 39.28
CA GLY A 181 -5.86 17.31 38.45
C GLY A 181 -6.25 16.19 37.50
N THR A 182 -7.55 16.07 37.22
CA THR A 182 -8.07 15.09 36.24
C THR A 182 -9.17 15.69 35.38
N ALA A 183 -8.96 15.74 34.06
CA ALA A 183 -9.99 16.11 33.09
C ALA A 183 -10.55 14.86 32.40
N ILE A 184 -11.87 14.70 32.37
CA ILE A 184 -12.55 13.50 31.86
C ILE A 184 -13.59 13.90 30.81
N GLY A 185 -13.54 13.31 29.61
CA GLY A 185 -14.54 13.59 28.58
C GLY A 185 -14.45 15.00 28.01
N SER A 186 -13.28 15.62 28.06
CA SER A 186 -13.08 16.96 27.50
C SER A 186 -13.00 16.92 25.97
N THR A 187 -13.54 17.93 25.30
CA THR A 187 -13.39 18.14 23.85
C THR A 187 -12.53 19.37 23.61
N LEU A 188 -11.42 19.22 22.89
CA LEU A 188 -10.56 20.32 22.44
C LEU A 188 -10.91 20.66 20.99
N ASP A 189 -11.86 21.59 20.82
CA ASP A 189 -12.37 22.05 19.52
C ASP A 189 -11.59 23.31 19.09
N GLY A 190 -10.36 23.10 18.60
CA GLY A 190 -9.40 24.18 18.32
C GLY A 190 -8.72 24.79 19.56
N GLY A 191 -9.12 24.36 20.76
CA GLY A 191 -8.54 24.77 22.03
C GLY A 191 -7.28 23.99 22.43
N LYS A 192 -6.65 24.36 23.55
CA LYS A 192 -5.42 23.72 24.02
C LYS A 192 -5.57 23.11 25.41
N ALA A 193 -4.94 21.95 25.59
CA ALA A 193 -4.72 21.33 26.90
C ALA A 193 -3.22 21.18 27.18
N TYR A 194 -2.78 21.65 28.34
CA TYR A 194 -1.46 21.39 28.90
C TYR A 194 -1.62 20.45 30.10
N VAL A 195 -0.99 19.27 30.05
CA VAL A 195 -1.04 18.29 31.13
C VAL A 195 0.33 18.22 31.78
N ASP A 196 0.41 18.69 33.02
CA ASP A 196 1.66 18.78 33.77
C ASP A 196 1.92 17.53 34.61
N ALA A 197 3.08 17.49 35.26
CA ALA A 197 3.51 16.36 36.08
C ALA A 197 2.45 15.96 37.14
N GLY A 198 1.97 14.72 37.06
CA GLY A 198 0.91 14.18 37.91
C GLY A 198 -0.51 14.60 37.53
N GLY A 199 -0.69 15.35 36.43
CA GLY A 199 -1.98 15.62 35.82
C GLY A 199 -2.42 14.50 34.89
N VAL A 200 -3.74 14.32 34.74
CA VAL A 200 -4.33 13.26 33.91
C VAL A 200 -5.45 13.81 33.03
N ILE A 201 -5.42 13.49 31.74
CA ILE A 201 -6.60 13.61 30.87
C ILE A 201 -7.11 12.24 30.48
N SER A 202 -8.42 12.05 30.41
CA SER A 202 -9.03 10.77 30.05
C SER A 202 -10.22 10.96 29.15
N LYS A 203 -10.38 10.09 28.13
CA LYS A 203 -11.50 10.15 27.18
C LYS A 203 -11.61 11.53 26.51
N THR A 204 -10.46 12.15 26.25
CA THR A 204 -10.42 13.47 25.63
C THR A 204 -10.53 13.32 24.12
N THR A 205 -11.36 14.14 23.48
CA THR A 205 -11.41 14.28 22.02
C THR A 205 -10.60 15.52 21.62
N VAL A 206 -9.70 15.38 20.65
CA VAL A 206 -8.89 16.48 20.10
C VAL A 206 -9.25 16.66 18.63
N GLU A 207 -9.80 17.82 18.26
CA GLU A 207 -10.36 18.05 16.92
C GLU A 207 -10.20 19.51 16.48
N ASN A 208 -10.43 19.79 15.19
CA ASN A 208 -10.52 21.16 14.66
C ASN A 208 -9.31 22.06 15.02
N SER A 209 -8.09 21.55 14.86
CA SER A 209 -6.82 22.22 15.27
C SER A 209 -6.59 22.26 16.79
N GLY A 210 -7.33 21.47 17.57
CA GLY A 210 -7.10 21.29 18.99
C GLY A 210 -5.74 20.65 19.25
N ILE A 211 -5.14 21.00 20.40
CA ILE A 211 -3.83 20.48 20.79
C ILE A 211 -3.86 20.03 22.24
N ALA A 212 -3.49 18.77 22.49
CA ALA A 212 -3.18 18.27 23.83
C ALA A 212 -1.67 18.04 23.95
N THR A 213 -1.02 18.60 24.96
CA THR A 213 0.40 18.38 25.26
C THR A 213 0.54 17.65 26.59
N VAL A 214 1.18 16.48 26.57
CA VAL A 214 1.43 15.63 27.74
C VAL A 214 2.90 15.76 28.15
N SER A 215 3.16 16.45 29.26
CA SER A 215 4.51 16.73 29.76
C SER A 215 5.11 15.55 30.54
N ALA A 216 6.37 15.69 30.94
CA ALA A 216 7.05 14.70 31.77
C ALA A 216 6.28 14.38 33.06
N GLY A 217 6.02 13.09 33.30
CA GLY A 217 5.27 12.62 34.47
C GLY A 217 3.75 12.81 34.39
N ALA A 218 3.23 13.30 33.25
CA ALA A 218 1.80 13.41 32.98
C ALA A 218 1.25 12.17 32.27
N SER A 219 -0.07 12.01 32.25
CA SER A 219 -0.72 10.90 31.54
C SER A 219 -1.97 11.30 30.77
N ALA A 220 -2.19 10.64 29.64
CA ALA A 220 -3.41 10.74 28.86
C ALA A 220 -3.93 9.34 28.51
N LEU A 221 -5.23 9.12 28.72
CA LEU A 221 -5.85 7.79 28.62
C LEU A 221 -7.05 7.82 27.70
N ASN A 222 -7.13 6.87 26.76
CA ASN A 222 -8.27 6.72 25.84
C ASN A 222 -8.58 8.02 25.08
N THR A 223 -7.54 8.71 24.61
CA THR A 223 -7.70 9.95 23.84
C THR A 223 -8.06 9.63 22.40
N THR A 224 -9.03 10.33 21.84
CA THR A 224 -9.37 10.27 20.42
C THR A 224 -8.86 11.52 19.73
N VAL A 225 -8.03 11.35 18.70
CA VAL A 225 -7.49 12.45 17.89
C VAL A 225 -8.16 12.41 16.52
N GLU A 226 -9.03 13.37 16.27
CA GLU A 226 -9.82 13.51 15.05
C GLU A 226 -9.16 14.47 14.05
N THR A 227 -9.83 14.72 12.93
CA THR A 227 -9.36 15.60 11.85
C THR A 227 -8.75 16.91 12.35
N ASN A 228 -7.50 17.18 11.95
CA ASN A 228 -6.68 18.32 12.34
C ASN A 228 -6.35 18.44 13.83
N GLY A 229 -6.76 17.48 14.67
CA GLY A 229 -6.37 17.41 16.06
C GLY A 229 -4.93 16.91 16.21
N ASN A 230 -4.23 17.36 17.24
CA ASN A 230 -2.87 16.91 17.55
C ASN A 230 -2.70 16.57 19.03
N LEU A 231 -2.22 15.35 19.29
CA LEU A 231 -1.73 14.94 20.62
C LEU A 231 -0.20 14.89 20.59
N VAL A 232 0.43 15.63 21.49
CA VAL A 232 1.90 15.73 21.60
C VAL A 232 2.35 15.15 22.92
N VAL A 233 3.15 14.09 22.88
CA VAL A 233 3.72 13.41 24.05
C VAL A 233 5.19 13.79 24.17
N LEU A 234 5.51 14.63 25.14
CA LEU A 234 6.88 15.05 25.39
C LEU A 234 7.67 13.95 26.10
N SER A 235 9.00 14.07 26.12
CA SER A 235 9.87 13.15 26.85
C SER A 235 9.43 13.00 28.31
N GLY A 236 9.26 11.75 28.75
CA GLY A 236 8.75 11.40 30.08
C GLY A 236 7.23 11.47 30.24
N GLY A 237 6.48 11.93 29.24
CA GLY A 237 5.01 11.84 29.20
C GLY A 237 4.55 10.47 28.70
N ALA A 238 3.32 10.08 29.05
CA ALA A 238 2.76 8.79 28.67
C ALA A 238 1.32 8.88 28.14
N VAL A 239 1.02 8.18 27.04
CA VAL A 239 -0.34 7.96 26.53
C VAL A 239 -0.67 6.48 26.46
N SER A 240 -1.94 6.13 26.66
CA SER A 240 -2.43 4.75 26.49
C SER A 240 -3.84 4.68 25.91
N GLY A 241 -4.06 3.74 24.99
CA GLY A 241 -5.37 3.51 24.37
C GLY A 241 -5.79 4.63 23.43
N THR A 242 -4.82 5.30 22.79
CA THR A 242 -5.10 6.42 21.89
C THR A 242 -5.68 5.91 20.57
N THR A 243 -6.75 6.52 20.08
CA THR A 243 -7.24 6.34 18.71
C THR A 243 -6.88 7.57 17.89
N VAL A 244 -6.18 7.38 16.77
CA VAL A 244 -5.85 8.44 15.81
C VAL A 244 -6.67 8.19 14.54
N SER A 245 -7.70 9.02 14.34
CA SER A 245 -8.62 8.95 13.21
C SER A 245 -8.04 9.69 11.98
N SER A 246 -8.79 9.66 10.87
CA SER A 246 -8.40 10.32 9.62
C SER A 246 -8.06 11.80 9.83
N GLY A 247 -6.87 12.22 9.40
CA GLY A 247 -6.40 13.61 9.54
C GLY A 247 -5.97 14.00 10.97
N GLY A 248 -6.01 13.08 11.93
CA GLY A 248 -5.46 13.26 13.28
C GLY A 248 -3.96 12.95 13.34
N GLY A 249 -3.25 13.63 14.25
CA GLY A 249 -1.81 13.47 14.46
C GLY A 249 -1.44 13.13 15.90
N LEU A 250 -0.53 12.16 16.07
CA LEU A 250 0.11 11.84 17.35
C LEU A 250 1.64 11.95 17.24
N GLY A 251 2.24 12.94 17.91
CA GLY A 251 3.69 13.08 18.03
C GLY A 251 4.20 12.48 19.34
N VAL A 252 5.18 11.58 19.28
CA VAL A 252 5.67 10.80 20.43
C VAL A 252 7.18 10.98 20.63
N ALA A 253 7.56 11.78 21.63
CA ALA A 253 8.92 11.83 22.20
C ALA A 253 8.99 11.18 23.60
N GLY A 254 7.83 10.82 24.18
CA GLY A 254 7.70 10.03 25.40
C GLY A 254 7.30 8.59 25.09
N VAL A 255 6.25 8.08 25.75
CA VAL A 255 5.75 6.72 25.56
C VAL A 255 4.30 6.73 25.07
N ALA A 256 4.02 5.95 24.03
CA ALA A 256 2.67 5.63 23.58
C ALA A 256 2.42 4.12 23.63
N SER A 257 1.28 3.70 24.16
CA SER A 257 0.92 2.28 24.28
C SER A 257 -0.48 2.01 23.76
N ASN A 258 -0.66 0.88 23.08
CA ASN A 258 -1.97 0.43 22.57
C ASN A 258 -2.65 1.50 21.71
N THR A 259 -1.90 2.07 20.76
CA THR A 259 -2.42 3.10 19.86
C THR A 259 -3.06 2.44 18.65
N THR A 260 -4.31 2.78 18.33
CA THR A 260 -4.93 2.44 17.05
C THR A 260 -4.83 3.64 16.11
N VAL A 261 -4.23 3.45 14.94
CA VAL A 261 -4.12 4.48 13.91
C VAL A 261 -4.95 4.03 12.72
N SER A 262 -6.12 4.66 12.55
CA SER A 262 -7.06 4.35 11.47
C SER A 262 -6.65 5.00 10.15
N ASN A 263 -7.34 4.65 9.07
CA ASN A 263 -7.08 5.19 7.73
C ASN A 263 -6.98 6.72 7.69
N GLY A 264 -5.84 7.24 7.23
CA GLY A 264 -5.52 8.66 7.16
C GLY A 264 -5.02 9.29 8.48
N GLY A 265 -5.00 8.54 9.58
CA GLY A 265 -4.35 8.95 10.83
C GLY A 265 -2.84 8.77 10.78
N VAL A 266 -2.11 9.56 11.57
CA VAL A 266 -0.65 9.55 11.58
C VAL A 266 -0.09 9.52 13.00
N ILE A 267 0.88 8.63 13.24
CA ILE A 267 1.78 8.67 14.39
C ILE A 267 3.20 8.98 13.93
N GLU A 268 3.86 9.92 14.59
CA GLU A 268 5.28 10.26 14.44
C GLU A 268 6.01 9.89 15.73
N VAL A 269 6.93 8.94 15.67
CA VAL A 269 7.76 8.52 16.81
C VAL A 269 9.11 9.17 16.67
N ALA A 270 9.26 10.29 17.39
CA ALA A 270 10.44 11.13 17.38
C ALA A 270 11.59 10.51 18.20
N SER A 271 12.73 11.19 18.20
CA SER A 271 13.93 10.75 18.93
C SER A 271 13.67 10.54 20.42
N GLY A 272 14.03 9.36 20.94
CA GLY A 272 13.78 8.95 22.32
C GLY A 272 12.34 8.52 22.61
N GLY A 273 11.44 8.66 21.63
CA GLY A 273 10.06 8.19 21.72
C GLY A 273 9.95 6.67 21.56
N THR A 274 8.96 6.09 22.21
CA THR A 274 8.64 4.67 22.06
C THR A 274 7.13 4.47 21.90
N ALA A 275 6.72 3.77 20.84
CA ALA A 275 5.35 3.31 20.67
C ALA A 275 5.29 1.77 20.75
N THR A 276 4.44 1.23 21.61
CA THR A 276 4.34 -0.22 21.86
C THR A 276 2.92 -0.72 21.66
N GLY A 277 2.75 -1.85 20.96
CA GLY A 277 1.43 -2.45 20.77
C GLY A 277 0.53 -1.59 19.88
N SER A 278 1.11 -0.85 18.94
CA SER A 278 0.32 -0.04 18.01
C SER A 278 -0.30 -0.91 16.92
N THR A 279 -1.51 -0.58 16.51
CA THR A 279 -2.19 -1.16 15.33
C THR A 279 -2.36 -0.08 14.29
N LEU A 280 -1.74 -0.25 13.12
CA LEU A 280 -1.89 0.64 11.96
C LEU A 280 -2.92 0.03 11.01
N ASP A 281 -4.18 0.43 11.16
CA ASP A 281 -5.34 -0.04 10.39
C ASP A 281 -5.65 0.95 9.28
N GLY A 282 -4.87 0.91 8.19
CA GLY A 282 -4.83 1.94 7.14
C GLY A 282 -4.10 3.23 7.52
N GLY A 283 -3.69 3.36 8.79
CA GLY A 283 -2.94 4.50 9.30
C GLY A 283 -1.44 4.46 8.98
N LYS A 284 -0.74 5.56 9.26
CA LYS A 284 0.71 5.67 9.03
C LYS A 284 1.51 5.87 10.31
N ALA A 285 2.66 5.21 10.38
CA ALA A 285 3.69 5.47 11.37
C ALA A 285 4.99 5.93 10.71
N TYR A 286 5.52 7.07 11.16
CA TYR A 286 6.86 7.54 10.83
C TYR A 286 7.76 7.39 12.05
N VAL A 287 8.84 6.61 11.94
CA VAL A 287 9.79 6.39 13.02
C VAL A 287 11.09 7.10 12.66
N ASP A 288 11.41 8.14 13.42
CA ASP A 288 12.59 8.98 13.18
C ASP A 288 13.83 8.46 13.91
N ALA A 289 14.97 9.09 13.65
CA ALA A 289 16.24 8.72 14.26
C ALA A 289 16.15 8.68 15.81
N GLY A 290 16.42 7.51 16.39
CA GLY A 290 16.33 7.24 17.82
C GLY A 290 14.90 6.97 18.34
N GLY A 291 13.89 6.97 17.46
CA GLY A 291 12.55 6.51 17.77
C GLY A 291 12.44 4.98 17.66
N VAL A 292 11.54 4.38 18.44
CA VAL A 292 11.32 2.94 18.47
C VAL A 292 9.84 2.60 18.39
N ILE A 293 9.48 1.68 17.49
CA ILE A 293 8.19 0.98 17.54
C ILE A 293 8.42 -0.49 17.95
N SER A 294 7.51 -1.05 18.73
CA SER A 294 7.59 -2.46 19.12
C SER A 294 6.23 -3.13 19.19
N THR A 295 6.19 -4.42 18.87
CA THR A 295 4.97 -5.24 18.82
C THR A 295 3.86 -4.55 18.02
N THR A 296 4.23 -3.91 16.91
CA THR A 296 3.31 -3.15 16.06
C THR A 296 2.67 -4.10 15.04
N THR A 297 1.36 -4.00 14.87
CA THR A 297 0.64 -4.65 13.77
C THR A 297 0.38 -3.65 12.67
N VAL A 298 0.69 -3.99 11.42
CA VAL A 298 0.43 -3.17 10.23
C VAL A 298 -0.54 -3.92 9.33
N GLU A 299 -1.72 -3.36 9.09
CA GLU A 299 -2.82 -4.04 8.36
C GLU A 299 -3.68 -3.05 7.55
N ASN A 300 -4.51 -3.57 6.64
CA ASN A 300 -5.53 -2.80 5.91
C ASN A 300 -4.98 -1.52 5.23
N SER A 301 -3.89 -1.65 4.48
CA SER A 301 -3.17 -0.54 3.84
C SER A 301 -2.40 0.37 4.79
N GLY A 302 -2.21 -0.06 6.03
CA GLY A 302 -1.34 0.61 7.00
C GLY A 302 0.12 0.62 6.54
N ILE A 303 0.85 1.66 6.92
CA ILE A 303 2.27 1.82 6.54
C ILE A 303 3.10 2.21 7.75
N ALA A 304 4.15 1.45 8.04
CA ALA A 304 5.19 1.84 8.98
C ALA A 304 6.49 2.15 8.23
N THR A 305 7.03 3.35 8.38
CA THR A 305 8.31 3.76 7.79
C THR A 305 9.37 3.91 8.88
N VAL A 306 10.44 3.14 8.77
CA VAL A 306 11.59 3.15 9.69
C VAL A 306 12.75 3.90 9.04
N SER A 307 13.03 5.11 9.52
CA SER A 307 14.07 5.99 8.98
C SER A 307 15.48 5.63 9.46
N ALA A 308 16.49 6.31 8.94
CA ALA A 308 17.88 6.15 9.37
C ALA A 308 18.04 6.35 10.88
N GLY A 309 18.65 5.37 11.57
CA GLY A 309 18.86 5.40 13.03
C GLY A 309 17.60 5.10 13.87
N ALA A 310 16.47 4.77 13.24
CA ALA A 310 15.26 4.31 13.90
C ALA A 310 15.25 2.78 14.07
N SER A 311 14.35 2.27 14.92
CA SER A 311 14.19 0.82 15.10
C SER A 311 12.73 0.37 15.16
N ALA A 312 12.44 -0.80 14.57
CA ALA A 312 11.20 -1.53 14.80
C ALA A 312 11.49 -2.95 15.32
N LEU A 313 10.74 -3.38 16.33
CA LEU A 313 10.92 -4.68 16.99
C LEU A 313 9.62 -5.47 16.99
N ASP A 314 9.70 -6.75 16.64
CA ASP A 314 8.57 -7.69 16.70
C ASP A 314 7.33 -7.17 15.95
N THR A 315 7.55 -6.56 14.78
CA THR A 315 6.46 -6.03 13.93
C THR A 315 5.80 -7.18 13.18
N THR A 316 4.47 -7.21 13.18
CA THR A 316 3.67 -8.10 12.35
C THR A 316 3.06 -7.31 11.21
N VAL A 317 3.30 -7.74 9.98
CA VAL A 317 2.74 -7.14 8.77
C VAL A 317 1.70 -8.09 8.20
N GLU A 318 0.45 -7.70 8.29
CA GLU A 318 -0.72 -8.47 7.85
C GLU A 318 -1.20 -8.02 6.46
N THR A 319 -2.34 -8.56 6.01
CA THR A 319 -2.94 -8.29 4.70
C THR A 319 -2.95 -6.80 4.34
N ASN A 320 -2.38 -6.47 3.19
CA ASN A 320 -2.22 -5.11 2.63
C ASN A 320 -1.39 -4.15 3.50
N GLY A 321 -0.83 -4.60 4.62
CA GLY A 321 0.09 -3.82 5.44
C GLY A 321 1.47 -3.74 4.80
N ASN A 322 2.17 -2.62 5.01
CA ASN A 322 3.54 -2.43 4.52
C ASN A 322 4.48 -1.91 5.61
N LEU A 323 5.59 -2.61 5.82
CA LEU A 323 6.72 -2.11 6.58
C LEU A 323 7.83 -1.69 5.61
N VAL A 324 8.19 -0.41 5.63
CA VAL A 324 9.23 0.16 4.77
C VAL A 324 10.42 0.56 5.64
N VAL A 325 11.58 -0.04 5.37
CA VAL A 325 12.81 0.20 6.12
C VAL A 325 13.79 0.94 5.22
N LEU A 326 14.00 2.22 5.50
CA LEU A 326 14.89 3.06 4.72
C LEU A 326 16.36 2.76 5.04
N SER A 327 17.27 3.24 4.20
CA SER A 327 18.71 3.10 4.43
C SER A 327 19.10 3.63 5.82
N GLY A 328 19.83 2.81 6.58
CA GLY A 328 20.22 3.10 7.97
C GLY A 328 19.15 2.81 9.03
N GLY A 329 17.92 2.46 8.64
CA GLY A 329 16.89 1.95 9.54
C GLY A 329 17.13 0.47 9.89
N ALA A 330 16.63 0.03 11.05
CA ALA A 330 16.82 -1.34 11.52
C ALA A 330 15.52 -1.97 11.99
N VAL A 331 15.27 -3.23 11.61
CA VAL A 331 14.15 -4.03 12.11
C VAL A 331 14.59 -5.40 12.60
N SER A 332 13.92 -5.93 13.62
CA SER A 332 14.20 -7.26 14.16
C SER A 332 12.92 -7.98 14.57
N GLY A 333 12.87 -9.29 14.31
CA GLY A 333 11.71 -10.13 14.71
C GLY A 333 10.48 -9.89 13.85
N THR A 334 10.64 -9.36 12.63
CA THR A 334 9.50 -9.07 11.76
C THR A 334 8.83 -10.36 11.27
N THR A 335 7.50 -10.43 11.39
CA THR A 335 6.68 -11.46 10.77
C THR A 335 5.87 -10.85 9.63
N VAL A 336 6.03 -11.38 8.42
CA VAL A 336 5.28 -10.96 7.22
C VAL A 336 4.27 -12.05 6.89
N SER A 337 2.99 -11.75 7.08
CA SER A 337 1.85 -12.65 6.87
C SER A 337 1.28 -12.50 5.44
N SER A 338 0.23 -13.25 5.13
CA SER A 338 -0.41 -13.27 3.79
C SER A 338 -0.84 -11.86 3.35
N GLY A 339 -0.39 -11.44 2.17
CA GLY A 339 -0.68 -10.12 1.60
C GLY A 339 0.06 -8.96 2.28
N GLY A 340 0.95 -9.24 3.25
CA GLY A 340 1.81 -8.24 3.87
C GLY A 340 3.14 -8.07 3.12
N GLY A 341 3.68 -6.84 3.15
CA GLY A 341 4.92 -6.49 2.48
C GLY A 341 5.99 -5.92 3.41
N LEU A 342 7.24 -6.37 3.24
CA LEU A 342 8.43 -5.75 3.84
C LEU A 342 9.36 -5.25 2.74
N GLY A 343 9.43 -3.94 2.56
CA GLY A 343 10.39 -3.28 1.66
C GLY A 343 11.64 -2.83 2.43
N LEU A 344 12.83 -3.24 1.99
CA LEU A 344 14.05 -3.16 2.78
C LEU A 344 15.22 -2.52 2.01
N ALA A 345 15.52 -1.26 2.33
CA ALA A 345 16.78 -0.58 1.98
C ALA A 345 17.73 -0.42 3.18
N GLY A 346 17.24 -0.70 4.41
CA GLY A 346 18.02 -0.75 5.65
C GLY A 346 18.43 -2.17 6.04
N VAL A 347 18.39 -2.47 7.34
CA VAL A 347 18.77 -3.79 7.88
C VAL A 347 17.57 -4.48 8.52
N ALA A 348 17.34 -5.74 8.17
CA ALA A 348 16.39 -6.63 8.82
C ALA A 348 17.11 -7.84 9.43
N SER A 349 16.63 -8.30 10.58
CA SER A 349 17.12 -9.50 11.24
C SER A 349 15.98 -10.35 11.78
N ASN A 350 16.13 -11.68 11.74
CA ASN A 350 15.14 -12.62 12.26
C ASN A 350 13.76 -12.45 11.58
N THR A 351 13.75 -12.27 10.26
CA THR A 351 12.53 -12.10 9.48
C THR A 351 11.88 -13.44 9.19
N THR A 352 10.60 -13.59 9.49
CA THR A 352 9.78 -14.74 9.09
C THR A 352 8.80 -14.30 8.01
N VAL A 353 8.82 -14.94 6.85
CA VAL A 353 7.89 -14.67 5.75
C VAL A 353 6.99 -15.89 5.58
N ASN A 354 5.68 -15.67 5.70
CA ASN A 354 4.66 -16.70 5.63
C ASN A 354 3.97 -16.73 4.27
N ASN A 355 3.06 -17.69 4.06
CA ASN A 355 2.31 -17.85 2.82
C ASN A 355 1.67 -16.54 2.34
N GLY A 356 1.96 -16.12 1.11
CA GLY A 356 1.48 -14.88 0.50
C GLY A 356 2.17 -13.60 1.02
N GLY A 357 3.11 -13.71 1.95
CA GLY A 357 3.92 -12.60 2.42
C GLY A 357 5.11 -12.35 1.49
N VAL A 358 5.51 -11.08 1.38
CA VAL A 358 6.60 -10.67 0.48
C VAL A 358 7.68 -9.92 1.25
N LEU A 359 8.93 -10.35 1.07
CA LEU A 359 10.13 -9.61 1.46
C LEU A 359 10.84 -9.11 0.22
N ASP A 360 10.96 -7.80 0.08
CA ASP A 360 11.69 -7.15 -1.00
C ASP A 360 12.95 -6.47 -0.45
N ILE A 361 14.11 -7.02 -0.79
CA ILE A 361 15.43 -6.51 -0.40
C ILE A 361 15.94 -5.61 -1.52
N GLY A 362 15.67 -4.32 -1.38
CA GLY A 362 16.11 -3.29 -2.30
C GLY A 362 17.62 -3.04 -2.27
N SER A 363 18.10 -2.22 -3.21
CA SER A 363 19.53 -1.89 -3.32
C SER A 363 20.12 -1.34 -2.00
N GLY A 364 21.22 -1.94 -1.54
CA GLY A 364 21.89 -1.60 -0.27
C GLY A 364 21.21 -2.14 0.98
N GLY A 365 20.01 -2.73 0.86
CA GLY A 365 19.32 -3.42 1.94
C GLY A 365 20.02 -4.71 2.35
N THR A 366 19.83 -5.12 3.61
CA THR A 366 20.40 -6.37 4.13
C THR A 366 19.39 -7.11 5.01
N ALA A 367 19.03 -8.34 4.65
CA ALA A 367 18.18 -9.20 5.49
C ALA A 367 18.97 -10.42 6.00
N ASN A 368 19.07 -10.57 7.32
CA ASN A 368 19.80 -11.68 7.95
C ASN A 368 18.89 -12.58 8.80
N SER A 369 19.24 -13.87 8.88
CA SER A 369 18.52 -14.87 9.68
C SER A 369 17.05 -14.99 9.27
N ASN A 370 16.80 -15.19 7.98
CA ASN A 370 15.45 -15.23 7.44
C ASN A 370 14.88 -16.66 7.43
N THR A 371 13.57 -16.79 7.66
CA THR A 371 12.80 -18.03 7.50
C THR A 371 11.71 -17.81 6.46
N ILE A 372 11.78 -18.53 5.34
CA ILE A 372 10.89 -18.37 4.19
C ILE A 372 10.00 -19.62 4.11
N ASN A 373 8.73 -19.47 4.48
CA ASN A 373 7.78 -20.58 4.56
C ASN A 373 7.06 -20.83 3.22
N SER A 374 6.25 -21.89 3.16
CA SER A 374 5.46 -22.25 1.97
C SER A 374 4.64 -21.07 1.45
N GLY A 375 4.75 -20.77 0.16
CA GLY A 375 4.05 -19.69 -0.53
C GLY A 375 4.56 -18.28 -0.21
N ALA A 376 5.65 -18.16 0.54
CA ALA A 376 6.34 -16.89 0.75
C ALA A 376 7.24 -16.55 -0.43
N GLU A 377 7.35 -15.26 -0.73
CA GLU A 377 8.21 -14.75 -1.80
C GLU A 377 9.26 -13.79 -1.26
N VAL A 378 10.51 -13.97 -1.71
CA VAL A 378 11.62 -13.05 -1.43
C VAL A 378 12.20 -12.56 -2.74
N TYR A 379 12.31 -11.26 -2.89
CA TYR A 379 13.00 -10.61 -3.99
C TYR A 379 14.28 -9.95 -3.48
N VAL A 380 15.38 -10.11 -4.21
CA VAL A 380 16.65 -9.44 -3.91
C VAL A 380 17.10 -8.67 -5.14
N GLU A 381 17.08 -7.34 -5.03
CA GLU A 381 17.50 -6.43 -6.08
C GLU A 381 19.03 -6.38 -6.25
N PRO A 382 19.54 -5.80 -7.35
CA PRO A 382 20.97 -5.54 -7.50
C PRO A 382 21.55 -4.74 -6.33
N SER A 383 22.66 -5.23 -5.76
CA SER A 383 23.30 -4.73 -4.53
C SER A 383 22.49 -4.89 -3.24
N GLY A 384 21.34 -5.56 -3.27
CA GLY A 384 20.67 -6.07 -2.08
C GLY A 384 21.42 -7.27 -1.49
N THR A 385 21.47 -7.39 -0.16
CA THR A 385 22.21 -8.45 0.54
C THR A 385 21.28 -9.41 1.26
N LEU A 386 21.29 -10.67 0.83
CA LEU A 386 20.66 -11.77 1.53
C LEU A 386 21.71 -12.48 2.42
N GLY A 387 21.47 -12.47 3.72
CA GLY A 387 22.28 -13.18 4.71
C GLY A 387 21.82 -14.63 4.90
N THR A 388 22.11 -15.18 6.07
CA THR A 388 21.67 -16.53 6.44
C THR A 388 20.16 -16.67 6.28
N THR A 389 19.72 -17.66 5.51
CA THR A 389 18.31 -17.83 5.15
C THR A 389 17.96 -19.31 5.10
N THR A 390 16.80 -19.69 5.64
CA THR A 390 16.22 -21.04 5.47
C THR A 390 14.99 -20.94 4.58
N VAL A 391 14.96 -21.71 3.50
CA VAL A 391 13.83 -21.81 2.56
C VAL A 391 13.15 -23.14 2.79
N ALA A 392 11.93 -23.10 3.32
CA ALA A 392 11.12 -24.29 3.54
C ALA A 392 10.42 -24.75 2.25
N ASN A 393 9.78 -25.92 2.31
CA ASN A 393 8.98 -26.44 1.20
C ASN A 393 7.94 -25.41 0.72
N GLY A 394 7.94 -25.11 -0.58
CA GLY A 394 7.07 -24.14 -1.23
C GLY A 394 7.46 -22.68 -1.04
N GLY A 395 8.50 -22.37 -0.26
CA GLY A 395 9.05 -21.02 -0.16
C GLY A 395 9.96 -20.70 -1.35
N ASN A 396 10.00 -19.44 -1.78
CA ASN A 396 10.72 -19.03 -2.98
C ASN A 396 11.62 -17.80 -2.77
N ILE A 397 12.81 -17.83 -3.37
CA ILE A 397 13.72 -16.69 -3.46
C ILE A 397 14.02 -16.38 -4.93
N ALA A 398 13.96 -15.11 -5.31
CA ALA A 398 14.40 -14.59 -6.60
C ALA A 398 15.47 -13.50 -6.39
N ALA A 399 16.74 -13.88 -6.57
CA ALA A 399 17.87 -12.96 -6.48
C ALA A 399 18.34 -12.52 -7.87
N SER A 400 18.24 -11.22 -8.13
CA SER A 400 18.58 -10.60 -9.41
C SER A 400 20.08 -10.58 -9.69
N SER A 401 20.46 -10.24 -10.93
CA SER A 401 21.87 -10.01 -11.28
C SER A 401 22.48 -8.93 -10.40
N GLY A 402 23.60 -9.24 -9.75
CA GLY A 402 24.26 -8.32 -8.83
C GLY A 402 23.68 -8.27 -7.41
N ALA A 403 22.67 -9.07 -7.09
CA ALA A 403 22.32 -9.36 -5.69
C ALA A 403 23.50 -10.04 -4.98
N ILE A 404 23.58 -9.92 -3.66
CA ILE A 404 24.68 -10.44 -2.85
C ILE A 404 24.14 -11.47 -1.86
N ILE A 405 24.66 -12.70 -1.92
CA ILE A 405 24.49 -13.67 -0.84
C ILE A 405 25.73 -13.58 0.04
N SER A 406 25.56 -13.13 1.28
CA SER A 406 26.65 -12.93 2.24
C SER A 406 26.86 -14.11 3.19
N GLY A 407 25.85 -14.97 3.32
CA GLY A 407 25.83 -16.11 4.24
C GLY A 407 25.48 -17.44 3.56
N VAL A 408 24.82 -18.31 4.32
CA VAL A 408 24.33 -19.61 3.84
C VAL A 408 22.82 -19.54 3.61
N VAL A 409 22.38 -19.86 2.40
CA VAL A 409 20.97 -20.09 2.08
C VAL A 409 20.75 -21.60 2.07
N THR A 410 19.98 -22.10 3.05
CA THR A 410 19.61 -23.51 3.17
C THR A 410 18.29 -23.75 2.44
N ILE A 411 18.29 -24.58 1.41
CA ILE A 411 17.08 -24.94 0.66
C ILE A 411 16.63 -26.31 1.12
N GLN A 412 15.49 -26.38 1.81
CA GLN A 412 14.84 -27.65 2.17
C GLN A 412 14.18 -28.29 0.95
N ASN A 413 13.90 -29.59 0.99
CA ASN A 413 13.21 -30.27 -0.11
C ASN A 413 11.86 -29.57 -0.42
N GLY A 414 11.66 -29.22 -1.69
CA GLY A 414 10.51 -28.47 -2.19
C GLY A 414 10.59 -26.94 -2.05
N GLY A 415 11.61 -26.39 -1.40
CA GLY A 415 11.90 -24.94 -1.44
C GLY A 415 12.63 -24.58 -2.72
N SER A 416 12.57 -23.31 -3.14
CA SER A 416 13.21 -22.85 -4.38
C SER A 416 14.01 -21.56 -4.22
N ALA A 417 15.08 -21.43 -5.02
CA ALA A 417 15.85 -20.21 -5.15
C ALA A 417 16.36 -20.04 -6.58
N THR A 418 16.12 -18.87 -7.17
CA THR A 418 16.78 -18.41 -8.40
C THR A 418 17.88 -17.43 -8.03
N ILE A 419 19.10 -17.70 -8.49
CA ILE A 419 20.26 -16.82 -8.27
C ILE A 419 20.97 -16.52 -9.58
N TRP A 420 21.75 -15.44 -9.59
CA TRP A 420 22.67 -15.15 -10.70
C TRP A 420 24.08 -15.64 -10.43
N ASN A 421 24.84 -15.85 -11.50
CA ASN A 421 26.22 -16.33 -11.47
C ASN A 421 27.18 -15.50 -10.59
N ASN A 422 26.85 -14.24 -10.30
CA ASN A 422 27.67 -13.32 -9.53
C ASN A 422 27.22 -13.12 -8.07
N ALA A 423 26.25 -13.90 -7.56
CA ALA A 423 25.65 -13.67 -6.24
C ALA A 423 26.60 -13.87 -5.04
N GLY A 424 27.59 -14.76 -5.15
CA GLY A 424 28.51 -15.09 -4.05
C GLY A 424 27.89 -15.99 -2.98
N GLY A 425 28.50 -16.07 -1.80
CA GLY A 425 27.97 -16.82 -0.66
C GLY A 425 27.91 -18.34 -0.85
N THR A 426 27.00 -18.99 -0.12
CA THR A 426 26.80 -20.45 -0.17
C THR A 426 25.32 -20.80 -0.26
N ILE A 427 24.97 -21.70 -1.18
CA ILE A 427 23.70 -22.44 -1.16
C ILE A 427 23.98 -23.81 -0.56
N ASP A 428 23.16 -24.22 0.40
CA ASP A 428 23.18 -25.56 0.98
C ASP A 428 21.88 -26.29 0.62
N LEU A 429 21.99 -27.30 -0.25
CA LEU A 429 20.88 -28.15 -0.64
C LEU A 429 20.68 -29.23 0.41
N GLN A 430 19.47 -29.31 0.97
CA GLN A 430 19.09 -30.36 1.92
C GLN A 430 18.26 -31.42 1.20
N SER A 431 18.45 -32.68 1.58
CA SER A 431 18.01 -33.93 0.91
C SER A 431 18.89 -34.35 -0.28
N ASP A 432 18.59 -35.52 -0.87
CA ASP A 432 19.30 -36.13 -1.99
C ASP A 432 18.52 -36.08 -3.32
N ASP A 433 17.44 -35.29 -3.34
CA ASP A 433 16.48 -35.11 -4.43
C ASP A 433 16.05 -33.64 -4.60
N ASN A 434 16.83 -32.69 -4.10
CA ASN A 434 16.51 -31.27 -4.12
C ASN A 434 16.63 -30.70 -5.54
N ALA A 435 15.50 -30.22 -6.08
CA ALA A 435 15.42 -29.62 -7.41
C ALA A 435 15.16 -28.10 -7.40
N GLY A 436 15.36 -27.45 -6.26
CA GLY A 436 14.89 -26.08 -6.03
C GLY A 436 15.80 -24.97 -6.54
N LEU A 437 17.03 -25.27 -6.95
CA LEU A 437 18.02 -24.25 -7.30
C LEU A 437 18.07 -24.01 -8.82
N THR A 438 17.78 -22.77 -9.21
CA THR A 438 17.99 -22.25 -10.58
C THR A 438 19.12 -21.22 -10.59
N VAL A 439 20.05 -21.35 -11.55
CA VAL A 439 21.18 -20.44 -11.74
C VAL A 439 21.10 -19.76 -13.10
N SER A 440 20.99 -18.44 -13.09
CA SER A 440 20.94 -17.58 -14.28
C SER A 440 22.29 -16.93 -14.60
N GLY A 441 22.42 -16.36 -15.81
CA GLY A 441 23.59 -15.59 -16.22
C GLY A 441 24.75 -16.41 -16.77
N LEU A 442 24.55 -17.69 -17.09
CA LEU A 442 25.58 -18.62 -17.56
C LEU A 442 25.45 -19.03 -19.04
N ALA A 443 24.40 -18.58 -19.74
CA ALA A 443 24.12 -18.95 -21.13
C ALA A 443 25.29 -18.67 -22.12
N SER A 444 26.12 -17.66 -21.84
CA SER A 444 27.31 -17.31 -22.64
C SER A 444 28.63 -17.81 -22.04
N GLY A 445 28.58 -18.71 -21.06
CA GLY A 445 29.74 -19.06 -20.22
C GLY A 445 29.87 -18.18 -18.98
N GLY A 446 30.82 -18.50 -18.11
CA GLY A 446 31.08 -17.76 -16.88
C GLY A 446 31.51 -18.65 -15.71
N THR A 447 31.60 -18.06 -14.52
CA THR A 447 31.83 -18.79 -13.27
C THR A 447 30.73 -18.40 -12.30
N LEU A 448 30.06 -19.39 -11.71
CA LEU A 448 29.18 -19.19 -10.57
C LEU A 448 30.05 -18.89 -9.35
N THR A 449 29.97 -17.69 -8.79
CA THR A 449 30.76 -17.29 -7.61
C THR A 449 30.23 -17.92 -6.32
N THR A 450 28.95 -18.31 -6.30
CA THR A 450 28.30 -19.03 -5.21
C THR A 450 28.83 -20.46 -5.07
N VAL A 451 29.09 -20.89 -3.84
CA VAL A 451 29.44 -22.28 -3.53
C VAL A 451 28.18 -23.08 -3.26
N ILE A 452 28.03 -24.23 -3.91
CA ILE A 452 26.92 -25.15 -3.69
C ILE A 452 27.41 -26.30 -2.81
N ASN A 453 26.75 -26.47 -1.68
CA ASN A 453 26.94 -27.56 -0.72
C ASN A 453 25.71 -28.47 -0.71
N GLY A 454 25.87 -29.67 -0.13
CA GLY A 454 24.78 -30.63 0.02
C GLY A 454 24.46 -31.42 -1.26
N PHE A 455 24.90 -30.96 -2.43
CA PHE A 455 24.67 -31.63 -3.71
C PHE A 455 25.13 -33.10 -3.68
N SER A 456 24.18 -33.98 -3.94
CA SER A 456 24.32 -35.42 -3.90
C SER A 456 23.49 -36.02 -5.04
N GLY A 457 24.06 -36.99 -5.73
CA GLY A 457 23.43 -37.60 -6.90
C GLY A 457 23.88 -39.01 -7.10
N THR A 458 22.92 -39.94 -7.16
CA THR A 458 23.20 -41.37 -7.42
C THR A 458 22.73 -41.83 -8.80
N GLY A 459 22.01 -40.98 -9.54
CA GLY A 459 21.57 -41.22 -10.92
C GLY A 459 20.37 -40.33 -11.32
N PRO A 460 19.94 -40.36 -12.59
CA PRO A 460 18.77 -39.62 -13.06
C PRO A 460 17.50 -40.01 -12.28
N GLY A 461 16.80 -39.01 -11.70
CA GLY A 461 15.54 -39.18 -10.98
C GLY A 461 15.64 -39.36 -9.46
N ASN A 462 16.84 -39.61 -8.90
CA ASN A 462 17.13 -39.68 -7.45
C ASN A 462 18.46 -38.95 -7.16
N SER A 463 18.47 -37.66 -7.48
CA SER A 463 19.63 -36.78 -7.35
C SER A 463 19.13 -35.36 -7.17
N ASP A 464 19.89 -34.56 -6.44
CA ASP A 464 19.76 -33.11 -6.50
C ASP A 464 19.93 -32.65 -7.95
N SER A 465 19.18 -31.62 -8.33
CA SER A 465 19.27 -31.00 -9.65
C SER A 465 19.45 -29.49 -9.52
N ILE A 466 20.36 -28.97 -10.34
CA ILE A 466 20.60 -27.53 -10.47
C ILE A 466 20.17 -27.16 -11.87
N ASP A 467 19.15 -26.33 -11.98
CA ASP A 467 18.70 -25.77 -13.24
C ASP A 467 19.64 -24.63 -13.68
N LEU A 468 20.07 -24.65 -14.94
CA LEU A 468 20.98 -23.66 -15.52
C LEU A 468 20.22 -22.87 -16.60
N ALA A 469 19.54 -21.82 -16.18
CA ALA A 469 18.64 -21.06 -17.04
C ALA A 469 19.35 -20.56 -18.32
N GLY A 470 18.79 -20.94 -19.47
CA GLY A 470 19.28 -20.55 -20.79
C GLY A 470 20.53 -21.32 -21.28
N VAL A 471 20.97 -22.37 -20.57
CA VAL A 471 22.10 -23.21 -20.96
C VAL A 471 21.60 -24.49 -21.63
N SER A 472 21.98 -24.70 -22.89
CA SER A 472 21.66 -25.95 -23.59
C SER A 472 22.69 -27.06 -23.29
N ALA A 473 22.20 -28.26 -23.00
CA ALA A 473 23.02 -29.46 -22.87
C ALA A 473 23.51 -30.00 -24.24
N ALA A 474 22.90 -29.58 -25.34
CA ALA A 474 23.18 -30.12 -26.68
C ALA A 474 24.61 -29.83 -27.13
N GLY A 475 25.41 -30.89 -27.34
CA GLY A 475 26.81 -30.78 -27.75
C GLY A 475 27.75 -30.26 -26.66
N ALA A 476 27.27 -30.10 -25.43
CA ALA A 476 28.09 -29.74 -24.29
C ALA A 476 28.83 -30.96 -23.73
N SER A 477 30.00 -30.72 -23.13
CA SER A 477 30.79 -31.72 -22.39
C SER A 477 31.17 -31.16 -21.03
N TYR A 478 31.54 -32.00 -20.07
CA TYR A 478 31.98 -31.53 -18.75
C TYR A 478 33.23 -32.26 -18.25
N ALA A 479 34.00 -31.61 -17.39
CA ALA A 479 35.18 -32.15 -16.74
C ALA A 479 35.34 -31.59 -15.32
N TYR A 480 36.08 -32.29 -14.47
CA TYR A 480 36.37 -31.88 -13.09
C TYR A 480 37.78 -31.28 -12.99
N PRO A 481 37.95 -29.95 -12.99
CA PRO A 481 39.27 -29.35 -12.80
C PRO A 481 39.81 -29.51 -11.37
N SER A 482 38.94 -29.76 -10.39
CA SER A 482 39.28 -30.05 -9.00
C SER A 482 38.21 -30.95 -8.37
N ASP A 483 38.37 -31.33 -7.10
CA ASP A 483 37.37 -32.16 -6.40
C ASP A 483 36.05 -31.40 -6.11
N ASN A 484 36.07 -30.05 -6.16
CA ASN A 484 34.96 -29.16 -5.79
C ASN A 484 34.41 -28.33 -6.95
N GLN A 485 34.74 -28.69 -8.20
CA GLN A 485 34.32 -27.93 -9.36
C GLN A 485 33.96 -28.84 -10.53
N VAL A 486 32.98 -28.41 -11.30
CA VAL A 486 32.69 -28.94 -12.63
C VAL A 486 32.76 -27.81 -13.64
N VAL A 487 33.41 -28.06 -14.77
CA VAL A 487 33.49 -27.13 -15.91
C VAL A 487 32.73 -27.74 -17.07
N ILE A 488 31.66 -27.08 -17.48
CA ILE A 488 30.87 -27.42 -18.66
C ILE A 488 31.41 -26.62 -19.83
N THR A 489 31.82 -27.29 -20.90
CA THR A 489 32.18 -26.68 -22.19
C THR A 489 31.00 -26.83 -23.13
N LEU A 490 30.36 -25.69 -23.47
CA LEU A 490 29.22 -25.63 -24.37
C LEU A 490 29.63 -25.94 -25.82
N ALA A 491 28.66 -26.23 -26.69
CA ALA A 491 28.91 -26.43 -28.13
C ALA A 491 29.57 -25.21 -28.80
N SER A 492 29.34 -23.99 -28.26
CA SER A 492 30.01 -22.76 -28.70
C SER A 492 31.50 -22.68 -28.32
N GLY A 493 31.98 -23.59 -27.47
CA GLY A 493 33.31 -23.55 -26.85
C GLY A 493 33.38 -22.67 -25.58
N ALA A 494 32.31 -21.94 -25.25
CA ALA A 494 32.22 -21.20 -23.99
C ALA A 494 32.25 -22.16 -22.79
N LYS A 495 32.85 -21.71 -21.68
CA LYS A 495 33.02 -22.52 -20.47
C LYS A 495 32.19 -21.95 -19.32
N ILE A 496 31.42 -22.82 -18.67
CA ILE A 496 30.71 -22.55 -17.41
C ILE A 496 31.45 -23.28 -16.31
N THR A 497 31.80 -22.60 -15.22
CA THR A 497 32.38 -23.20 -14.02
C THR A 497 31.38 -23.13 -12.88
N LEU A 498 31.00 -24.29 -12.33
CA LEU A 498 30.19 -24.40 -11.13
C LEU A 498 31.06 -24.81 -9.94
N ASN A 499 30.91 -24.12 -8.81
CA ASN A 499 31.56 -24.46 -7.56
C ASN A 499 30.63 -25.35 -6.74
N ILE A 500 30.80 -26.67 -6.83
CA ILE A 500 29.98 -27.66 -6.13
C ILE A 500 30.91 -28.52 -5.28
N THR A 501 30.78 -28.43 -3.95
CA THR A 501 31.67 -29.11 -3.01
C THR A 501 31.57 -30.62 -3.16
N GLY A 502 32.70 -31.31 -3.36
CA GLY A 502 32.77 -32.76 -3.48
C GLY A 502 32.26 -33.36 -4.79
N VAL A 503 31.92 -32.54 -5.80
CA VAL A 503 31.21 -32.96 -7.03
C VAL A 503 31.90 -34.08 -7.82
N LYS A 504 33.24 -34.17 -7.75
CA LYS A 504 33.97 -35.25 -8.44
C LYS A 504 33.71 -36.63 -7.83
N ASN A 505 33.43 -36.69 -6.53
CA ASN A 505 33.15 -37.93 -5.82
C ASN A 505 31.68 -38.34 -5.96
N THR A 506 30.76 -37.37 -5.97
CA THR A 506 29.33 -37.61 -6.18
C THR A 506 28.99 -37.88 -7.64
N GLY A 507 29.70 -37.25 -8.56
CA GLY A 507 29.38 -37.26 -9.99
C GLY A 507 28.47 -36.11 -10.39
N PHE A 508 28.41 -35.86 -11.70
CA PHE A 508 27.63 -34.81 -12.34
C PHE A 508 27.14 -35.34 -13.68
N VAL A 509 25.88 -35.08 -14.02
CA VAL A 509 25.32 -35.40 -15.34
C VAL A 509 24.61 -34.16 -15.84
N LEU A 510 24.95 -33.73 -17.05
CA LEU A 510 24.25 -32.64 -17.73
C LEU A 510 23.10 -33.23 -18.56
N VAL A 511 21.88 -32.80 -18.27
CA VAL A 511 20.65 -33.24 -18.95
C VAL A 511 19.96 -32.01 -19.54
N ASP A 512 19.30 -32.17 -20.69
CA ASP A 512 18.47 -31.12 -21.27
C ASP A 512 17.17 -30.99 -20.45
N ASP A 513 16.85 -29.78 -20.00
CA ASP A 513 15.66 -29.49 -19.19
C ASP A 513 14.40 -29.27 -20.05
N GLY A 514 14.54 -29.05 -21.37
CA GLY A 514 13.44 -28.71 -22.26
C GLY A 514 12.85 -27.30 -22.09
N HIS A 515 13.50 -26.38 -21.36
CA HIS A 515 12.93 -25.08 -20.95
C HIS A 515 13.60 -23.82 -21.53
N GLY A 516 14.47 -23.94 -22.52
CA GLY A 516 15.11 -22.80 -23.19
C GLY A 516 14.16 -21.93 -24.04
N GLY A 517 13.41 -21.01 -23.42
CA GLY A 517 12.73 -19.87 -24.07
C GLY A 517 11.20 -19.85 -23.96
N ALA A 518 10.63 -18.66 -23.72
CA ALA A 518 9.19 -18.42 -23.65
C ALA A 518 8.48 -18.90 -24.91
N SER A 519 7.54 -19.80 -24.73
CA SER A 519 6.85 -20.48 -25.80
C SER A 519 5.43 -19.92 -25.92
N ALA A 520 5.16 -19.20 -27.01
CA ALA A 520 3.81 -19.11 -27.55
C ALA A 520 3.45 -20.51 -28.04
N GLU A 521 2.80 -21.30 -27.19
CA GLU A 521 2.49 -22.71 -27.49
C GLU A 521 1.10 -22.78 -28.09
N VAL A 522 1.02 -23.32 -29.31
CA VAL A 522 -0.14 -23.31 -30.20
C VAL A 522 -0.75 -24.72 -30.26
N CYS A 523 -1.57 -25.14 -29.30
CA CYS A 523 -1.80 -26.58 -29.07
C CYS A 523 -3.25 -26.96 -28.84
N PHE A 524 -3.58 -28.22 -29.15
CA PHE A 524 -4.87 -28.84 -28.81
C PHE A 524 -4.80 -29.47 -27.43
N LEU A 525 -5.85 -29.37 -26.63
CA LEU A 525 -5.95 -30.17 -25.40
C LEU A 525 -6.39 -31.61 -25.74
N ALA A 526 -6.19 -32.52 -24.78
CA ALA A 526 -6.70 -33.89 -24.90
C ALA A 526 -8.18 -33.92 -25.32
N ASP A 527 -8.55 -34.94 -26.10
CA ASP A 527 -9.90 -35.20 -26.62
C ASP A 527 -10.39 -34.23 -27.72
N SER A 528 -9.54 -33.35 -28.24
CA SER A 528 -9.82 -32.64 -29.49
C SER A 528 -9.86 -33.63 -30.66
N LEU A 529 -10.92 -33.58 -31.46
CA LEU A 529 -11.18 -34.57 -32.52
C LEU A 529 -10.73 -34.05 -33.90
N ILE A 530 -9.62 -34.59 -34.40
CA ILE A 530 -9.03 -34.24 -35.71
C ILE A 530 -9.75 -35.02 -36.83
N SER A 531 -10.08 -34.33 -37.92
CA SER A 531 -10.74 -34.92 -39.08
C SER A 531 -9.79 -35.77 -39.92
N THR A 532 -10.20 -37.01 -40.21
CA THR A 532 -9.50 -37.99 -41.04
C THR A 532 -10.42 -38.50 -42.15
N PRO A 533 -9.90 -39.17 -43.21
CA PRO A 533 -10.75 -39.77 -44.25
C PRO A 533 -11.77 -40.81 -43.74
N SER A 534 -11.55 -41.39 -42.55
CA SER A 534 -12.40 -42.43 -41.97
C SER A 534 -13.33 -41.94 -40.85
N GLY A 535 -13.37 -40.63 -40.59
CA GLY A 535 -14.10 -40.03 -39.46
C GLY A 535 -13.19 -39.12 -38.63
N THR A 536 -13.48 -38.97 -37.35
CA THR A 536 -12.64 -38.18 -36.44
C THR A 536 -11.83 -39.08 -35.52
N VAL A 537 -10.61 -38.63 -35.16
CA VAL A 537 -9.70 -39.32 -34.24
C VAL A 537 -9.25 -38.31 -33.18
N ALA A 538 -9.15 -38.74 -31.92
CA ALA A 538 -8.68 -37.87 -30.85
C ALA A 538 -7.21 -37.49 -31.06
N VAL A 539 -6.85 -36.25 -30.78
CA VAL A 539 -5.54 -35.70 -31.11
C VAL A 539 -4.40 -36.49 -30.44
N GLN A 540 -4.64 -37.02 -29.24
CA GLN A 540 -3.69 -37.86 -28.52
C GLN A 540 -3.44 -39.23 -29.18
N ASP A 541 -4.35 -39.69 -30.04
CA ASP A 541 -4.29 -40.99 -30.72
C ASP A 541 -3.75 -40.87 -32.16
N ILE A 542 -3.55 -39.66 -32.68
CA ILE A 542 -2.96 -39.42 -34.00
C ILE A 542 -1.48 -39.82 -33.98
N GLN A 543 -1.08 -40.65 -34.94
CA GLN A 543 0.30 -41.13 -35.08
C GLN A 543 0.95 -40.64 -36.37
N ILE A 544 2.29 -40.65 -36.39
CA ILE A 544 3.07 -40.36 -37.59
C ILE A 544 2.71 -41.40 -38.68
N GLY A 545 2.42 -40.91 -39.88
CA GLY A 545 1.96 -41.71 -41.00
C GLY A 545 0.44 -41.75 -41.17
N ASP A 546 -0.32 -41.32 -40.17
CA ASP A 546 -1.77 -41.18 -40.31
C ASP A 546 -2.14 -40.12 -41.34
N LYS A 547 -3.33 -40.29 -41.93
CA LYS A 547 -3.88 -39.35 -42.89
C LYS A 547 -4.93 -38.47 -42.23
N ILE A 548 -4.72 -37.16 -42.27
CA ILE A 548 -5.69 -36.15 -41.85
C ILE A 548 -6.23 -35.39 -43.05
N LEU A 549 -7.37 -34.74 -42.88
CA LEU A 549 -7.97 -33.89 -43.91
C LEU A 549 -7.44 -32.46 -43.77
N SER A 550 -6.95 -31.91 -44.88
CA SER A 550 -6.63 -30.49 -45.00
C SER A 550 -7.58 -29.78 -45.95
N TYR A 551 -7.73 -28.48 -45.74
CA TYR A 551 -8.67 -27.62 -46.45
C TYR A 551 -7.90 -26.49 -47.12
N THR A 552 -8.03 -26.32 -48.43
CA THR A 552 -7.37 -25.21 -49.14
C THR A 552 -8.31 -24.70 -50.21
N ASN A 553 -8.72 -23.44 -50.13
CA ASN A 553 -9.67 -22.81 -51.07
C ASN A 553 -10.96 -23.63 -51.30
N GLY A 554 -11.49 -24.25 -50.24
CA GLY A 554 -12.69 -25.08 -50.29
C GLY A 554 -12.49 -26.49 -50.86
N VAL A 555 -11.26 -26.87 -51.23
CA VAL A 555 -10.91 -28.23 -51.65
C VAL A 555 -10.39 -29.01 -50.44
N VAL A 556 -10.93 -30.22 -50.26
CA VAL A 556 -10.48 -31.16 -49.22
C VAL A 556 -9.43 -32.09 -49.81
N THR A 557 -8.26 -32.18 -49.18
CA THR A 557 -7.17 -33.07 -49.57
C THR A 557 -6.65 -33.87 -48.38
N GLU A 558 -6.10 -35.06 -48.65
CA GLU A 558 -5.43 -35.86 -47.61
C GLU A 558 -3.99 -35.36 -47.40
N GLN A 559 -3.59 -35.17 -46.15
CA GLN A 559 -2.22 -34.89 -45.74
C GLN A 559 -1.72 -36.00 -44.83
N ILE A 560 -0.45 -36.35 -44.99
CA ILE A 560 0.22 -37.32 -44.10
C ILE A 560 0.78 -36.56 -42.90
N VAL A 561 0.48 -37.05 -41.71
CA VAL A 561 1.07 -36.58 -40.46
C VAL A 561 2.53 -36.98 -40.43
N VAL A 562 3.43 -36.01 -40.34
CA VAL A 562 4.88 -36.23 -40.33
C VAL A 562 5.47 -36.13 -38.94
N TRP A 563 4.75 -35.49 -38.02
CA TRP A 563 5.17 -35.34 -36.63
C TRP A 563 3.97 -35.11 -35.72
N THR A 564 4.06 -35.64 -34.50
CA THR A 564 3.14 -35.35 -33.40
C THR A 564 3.96 -35.09 -32.14
N GLY A 565 3.47 -34.20 -31.28
CA GLY A 565 4.14 -33.83 -30.03
C GLY A 565 3.16 -33.66 -28.89
N CYS A 566 3.59 -34.02 -27.67
CA CYS A 566 2.81 -33.85 -26.44
C CYS A 566 3.65 -33.15 -25.36
N LYS A 567 3.04 -32.24 -24.60
CA LYS A 567 3.65 -31.59 -23.45
C LYS A 567 2.60 -31.27 -22.37
N HIS A 568 3.06 -31.21 -21.12
CA HIS A 568 2.24 -30.87 -19.94
C HIS A 568 2.52 -29.42 -19.52
N THR A 569 1.48 -28.68 -19.13
CA THR A 569 1.62 -27.32 -18.58
C THR A 569 0.76 -27.11 -17.34
N THR A 570 1.19 -26.15 -16.51
CA THR A 570 0.49 -25.69 -15.30
C THR A 570 0.32 -24.18 -15.37
N VAL A 571 -0.87 -23.70 -14.99
CA VAL A 571 -1.23 -22.29 -15.02
C VAL A 571 -0.42 -21.50 -13.97
N ARG A 572 0.09 -20.33 -14.38
CA ARG A 572 0.77 -19.36 -13.53
C ARG A 572 -0.24 -18.43 -12.86
N LEU A 573 -0.56 -18.72 -11.60
CA LEU A 573 -1.44 -17.88 -10.79
C LEU A 573 -0.80 -16.50 -10.58
N GLY A 574 -1.61 -15.42 -10.61
CA GLY A 574 -1.14 -14.05 -10.44
C GLY A 574 -0.71 -13.33 -11.73
N MET A 575 -0.59 -14.04 -12.85
CA MET A 575 -0.43 -13.41 -14.17
C MET A 575 -1.80 -13.09 -14.78
N PRO A 576 -1.88 -12.10 -15.69
CA PRO A 576 -3.09 -11.87 -16.47
C PRO A 576 -3.50 -13.10 -17.28
N ASP A 577 -4.80 -13.31 -17.51
CA ASP A 577 -5.34 -14.56 -18.06
C ASP A 577 -4.69 -14.99 -19.39
N ASP A 578 -4.42 -14.03 -20.27
CA ASP A 578 -3.79 -14.23 -21.58
C ASP A 578 -2.30 -14.66 -21.49
N MET A 579 -1.70 -14.50 -20.31
CA MET A 579 -0.30 -14.85 -20.00
C MET A 579 -0.19 -15.93 -18.91
N ALA A 580 -1.27 -16.23 -18.19
CA ALA A 580 -1.30 -17.20 -17.10
C ALA A 580 -1.26 -18.65 -17.59
N GLY A 581 -1.53 -18.91 -18.87
CA GLY A 581 -1.52 -20.26 -19.44
C GLY A 581 -2.85 -21.01 -19.30
N TYR A 582 -3.94 -20.32 -18.96
CA TYR A 582 -5.29 -20.89 -19.02
C TYR A 582 -5.63 -21.34 -20.45
N PRO A 583 -6.30 -22.49 -20.64
CA PRO A 583 -6.81 -22.85 -21.96
C PRO A 583 -8.01 -21.97 -22.31
N VAL A 584 -8.20 -21.71 -23.61
CA VAL A 584 -9.40 -21.09 -24.14
C VAL A 584 -10.42 -22.19 -24.45
N ARG A 585 -11.60 -22.08 -23.83
CA ARG A 585 -12.77 -22.91 -24.14
C ARG A 585 -13.65 -22.18 -25.14
N ILE A 586 -13.99 -22.87 -26.22
CA ILE A 586 -14.94 -22.43 -27.24
C ILE A 586 -16.14 -23.37 -27.15
N LEU A 587 -17.30 -22.84 -26.76
CA LEU A 587 -18.50 -23.65 -26.57
C LEU A 587 -19.00 -24.22 -27.89
N LYS A 588 -19.68 -25.37 -27.82
CA LYS A 588 -20.40 -25.95 -28.96
C LYS A 588 -21.32 -24.91 -29.62
N ASN A 589 -21.25 -24.78 -30.95
CA ASN A 589 -21.98 -23.81 -31.78
C ASN A 589 -21.54 -22.34 -31.65
N ALA A 590 -20.47 -22.03 -30.92
CA ALA A 590 -20.02 -20.66 -30.67
C ALA A 590 -19.68 -19.88 -31.95
N ILE A 591 -19.15 -20.56 -32.97
CA ILE A 591 -18.67 -19.94 -34.21
C ILE A 591 -19.75 -19.95 -35.30
N ALA A 592 -20.35 -21.11 -35.54
CA ALA A 592 -21.45 -21.32 -36.49
C ALA A 592 -22.31 -22.51 -36.03
N ASP A 593 -23.42 -22.80 -36.71
CA ASP A 593 -24.26 -23.95 -36.35
C ASP A 593 -23.45 -25.24 -36.53
N GLY A 594 -23.27 -25.97 -35.44
CA GLY A 594 -22.41 -27.16 -35.39
C GLY A 594 -20.90 -26.88 -35.37
N VAL A 595 -20.46 -25.63 -35.16
CA VAL A 595 -19.04 -25.26 -35.13
C VAL A 595 -18.67 -24.49 -33.86
N PRO A 596 -17.81 -25.03 -32.98
CA PRO A 596 -17.42 -26.44 -32.95
C PRO A 596 -18.64 -27.34 -32.62
N PHE A 597 -18.62 -28.63 -32.99
CA PHE A 597 -19.75 -29.55 -32.74
C PHE A 597 -19.79 -30.07 -31.29
N LYS A 598 -18.72 -29.85 -30.54
CA LYS A 598 -18.55 -30.03 -29.09
C LYS A 598 -17.78 -28.83 -28.54
N ASP A 599 -17.71 -28.70 -27.22
CA ASP A 599 -16.80 -27.72 -26.62
C ASP A 599 -15.36 -28.06 -27.01
N MET A 600 -14.66 -27.08 -27.57
CA MET A 600 -13.28 -27.17 -28.02
C MET A 600 -12.38 -26.49 -26.99
N LEU A 601 -11.24 -27.13 -26.69
CA LEU A 601 -10.24 -26.62 -25.75
C LEU A 601 -8.90 -26.52 -26.46
N ILE A 602 -8.37 -25.31 -26.51
CA ILE A 602 -7.09 -24.99 -27.15
C ILE A 602 -6.31 -23.99 -26.31
N THR A 603 -5.01 -23.87 -26.56
CA THR A 603 -4.21 -22.83 -25.91
C THR A 603 -4.51 -21.43 -26.49
N PRO A 604 -4.22 -20.34 -25.77
CA PRO A 604 -4.56 -18.98 -26.20
C PRO A 604 -3.91 -18.51 -27.52
N GLU A 605 -2.76 -19.06 -27.86
CA GLU A 605 -2.01 -18.73 -29.08
C GLU A 605 -2.45 -19.60 -30.28
N HIS A 606 -3.30 -20.61 -30.08
CA HIS A 606 -3.76 -21.49 -31.15
C HIS A 606 -4.65 -20.74 -32.16
N CYS A 607 -4.31 -20.80 -33.46
CA CYS A 607 -5.03 -20.04 -34.46
C CYS A 607 -6.23 -20.78 -35.07
N LEU A 608 -7.34 -20.06 -35.14
CA LEU A 608 -8.53 -20.46 -35.84
C LEU A 608 -8.56 -19.83 -37.24
N PHE A 609 -9.13 -20.53 -38.21
CA PHE A 609 -9.15 -20.09 -39.61
C PHE A 609 -10.45 -19.39 -39.97
N PHE A 610 -10.36 -18.12 -40.37
CA PHE A 610 -11.48 -17.27 -40.77
C PHE A 610 -11.15 -16.51 -42.05
N ASP A 611 -12.00 -16.63 -43.08
CA ASP A 611 -11.93 -15.84 -44.32
C ASP A 611 -10.51 -15.77 -44.93
N GLY A 612 -9.80 -16.90 -44.96
CA GLY A 612 -8.46 -16.99 -45.55
C GLY A 612 -7.32 -16.56 -44.62
N ARG A 613 -7.58 -16.36 -43.32
CA ARG A 613 -6.59 -15.87 -42.34
C ARG A 613 -6.60 -16.71 -41.07
N PHE A 614 -5.46 -16.79 -40.41
CA PHE A 614 -5.33 -17.38 -39.07
C PHE A 614 -5.44 -16.29 -38.01
N VAL A 615 -6.30 -16.51 -37.01
CA VAL A 615 -6.53 -15.57 -35.89
C VAL A 615 -6.33 -16.32 -34.56
N PRO A 616 -5.45 -15.84 -33.65
CA PRO A 616 -5.24 -16.48 -32.37
C PRO A 616 -6.49 -16.50 -31.49
N ALA A 617 -6.74 -17.60 -30.79
CA ALA A 617 -7.93 -17.80 -29.97
C ALA A 617 -8.10 -16.72 -28.89
N ARG A 618 -7.02 -16.25 -28.25
CA ARG A 618 -7.06 -15.17 -27.23
C ARG A 618 -7.78 -13.92 -27.73
N MET A 619 -7.64 -13.61 -29.02
CA MET A 619 -8.16 -12.38 -29.58
C MET A 619 -9.67 -12.43 -29.85
N LEU A 620 -10.27 -13.62 -29.66
CA LEU A 620 -11.68 -13.91 -29.87
C LEU A 620 -12.42 -14.17 -28.54
N VAL A 621 -11.74 -14.05 -27.39
CA VAL A 621 -12.30 -14.30 -26.06
C VAL A 621 -13.35 -13.25 -25.71
N ASN A 622 -14.63 -13.60 -25.83
CA ASN A 622 -15.77 -12.70 -25.58
C ASN A 622 -16.38 -12.85 -24.18
N GLY A 623 -15.78 -13.67 -23.32
CA GLY A 623 -16.23 -13.90 -21.93
C GLY A 623 -17.52 -14.72 -21.79
N SER A 624 -18.12 -15.17 -22.89
CA SER A 624 -19.40 -15.89 -22.91
C SER A 624 -19.31 -17.23 -23.64
N SER A 625 -19.24 -17.21 -24.97
CA SER A 625 -19.10 -18.43 -25.79
C SER A 625 -17.64 -18.83 -26.04
N ILE A 626 -16.71 -17.89 -25.85
CA ILE A 626 -15.26 -18.10 -25.95
C ILE A 626 -14.63 -17.44 -24.72
N PHE A 627 -14.03 -18.23 -23.82
CA PHE A 627 -13.50 -17.72 -22.56
C PHE A 627 -12.30 -18.53 -22.05
N TYR A 628 -11.47 -17.91 -21.22
CA TYR A 628 -10.42 -18.61 -20.48
C TYR A 628 -11.05 -19.51 -19.43
N ASP A 629 -10.82 -20.82 -19.52
CA ASP A 629 -11.37 -21.76 -18.57
C ASP A 629 -10.51 -21.80 -17.29
N ARG A 630 -10.84 -20.91 -16.37
CA ARG A 630 -10.15 -20.78 -15.07
C ARG A 630 -10.32 -22.01 -14.17
N SER A 631 -11.19 -22.97 -14.50
CA SER A 631 -11.34 -24.21 -13.73
C SER A 631 -10.22 -25.21 -14.00
N ILE A 632 -9.53 -25.10 -15.15
CA ILE A 632 -8.41 -25.95 -15.54
C ILE A 632 -7.11 -25.28 -15.12
N LYS A 633 -6.40 -25.90 -14.16
CA LYS A 633 -5.12 -25.37 -13.63
C LYS A 633 -3.87 -26.09 -14.16
N ALA A 634 -4.04 -27.26 -14.78
CA ALA A 634 -2.99 -28.01 -15.45
C ALA A 634 -3.61 -28.91 -16.53
N TYR A 635 -2.91 -29.13 -17.64
CA TYR A 635 -3.40 -29.94 -18.76
C TYR A 635 -2.26 -30.43 -19.66
N ASP A 636 -2.52 -31.54 -20.36
CA ASP A 636 -1.70 -32.01 -21.48
C ASP A 636 -2.21 -31.43 -22.79
N TYR A 637 -1.29 -31.13 -23.69
CA TYR A 637 -1.60 -30.60 -25.00
C TYR A 637 -0.74 -31.21 -26.10
N TYR A 638 -1.30 -31.21 -27.31
CA TYR A 638 -0.84 -31.99 -28.45
C TYR A 638 -0.70 -31.14 -29.71
N HIS A 639 0.24 -31.52 -30.55
CA HIS A 639 0.45 -30.97 -31.88
C HIS A 639 0.39 -32.06 -32.95
N VAL A 640 -0.06 -31.65 -34.13
CA VAL A 640 -0.08 -32.49 -35.33
C VAL A 640 0.52 -31.68 -36.47
N GLU A 641 1.58 -32.20 -37.07
CA GLU A 641 2.28 -31.56 -38.18
C GLU A 641 2.15 -32.37 -39.47
N THR A 642 2.05 -31.65 -40.58
CA THR A 642 2.00 -32.18 -41.94
C THR A 642 3.22 -31.72 -42.74
N HIS A 643 3.49 -32.34 -43.90
CA HIS A 643 4.65 -31.99 -44.75
C HIS A 643 4.77 -30.49 -45.08
N HIS A 644 3.64 -29.81 -45.20
CA HIS A 644 3.53 -28.36 -45.28
C HIS A 644 2.53 -27.91 -44.22
N HIS A 645 2.69 -26.68 -43.70
CA HIS A 645 1.66 -26.08 -42.85
C HIS A 645 0.33 -26.09 -43.59
N ALA A 646 -0.74 -26.49 -42.90
CA ALA A 646 -2.03 -26.76 -43.51
C ALA A 646 -3.18 -26.24 -42.65
N VAL A 647 -4.30 -25.89 -43.28
CA VAL A 647 -5.56 -25.71 -42.55
C VAL A 647 -6.18 -27.09 -42.35
N ILE A 648 -6.37 -27.50 -41.10
CA ILE A 648 -6.97 -28.78 -40.70
C ILE A 648 -8.31 -28.53 -40.00
N CYS A 649 -9.04 -29.58 -39.67
CA CYS A 649 -10.32 -29.47 -38.96
C CYS A 649 -10.27 -30.23 -37.64
N ALA A 650 -10.49 -29.53 -36.53
CA ALA A 650 -10.55 -30.06 -35.16
C ALA A 650 -11.89 -29.68 -34.53
N ASP A 651 -12.62 -30.66 -33.97
CA ASP A 651 -13.95 -30.46 -33.36
C ASP A 651 -14.98 -29.75 -34.27
N GLY A 652 -14.77 -29.83 -35.60
CA GLY A 652 -15.60 -29.17 -36.62
C GLY A 652 -15.15 -27.76 -37.00
N MET A 653 -14.13 -27.22 -36.32
CA MET A 653 -13.56 -25.90 -36.58
C MET A 653 -12.31 -26.00 -37.46
N LEU A 654 -12.23 -25.13 -38.49
CA LEU A 654 -11.02 -25.00 -39.29
C LEU A 654 -9.94 -24.26 -38.49
N THR A 655 -8.75 -24.83 -38.46
CA THR A 655 -7.65 -24.38 -37.61
C THR A 655 -6.32 -24.78 -38.23
N GLU A 656 -5.22 -24.44 -37.58
CA GLU A 656 -3.88 -24.68 -38.11
C GLU A 656 -3.33 -26.06 -37.76
N SER A 657 -2.50 -26.63 -38.64
CA SER A 657 -1.56 -27.69 -38.25
C SER A 657 -0.34 -27.06 -37.58
N TYR A 658 0.54 -27.86 -36.97
CA TYR A 658 1.73 -27.31 -36.34
C TYR A 658 2.73 -26.79 -37.38
N LEU A 659 3.24 -25.56 -37.17
CA LEU A 659 4.36 -24.97 -37.89
C LEU A 659 5.57 -24.86 -36.95
N ASP A 660 6.64 -25.60 -37.24
CA ASP A 660 7.86 -25.62 -36.42
C ASP A 660 8.72 -24.37 -36.62
N THR A 661 8.38 -23.29 -35.93
CA THR A 661 9.19 -22.06 -35.89
C THR A 661 10.43 -22.17 -34.99
N GLY A 662 10.82 -23.38 -34.57
CA GLY A 662 12.02 -23.67 -33.78
C GLY A 662 11.76 -24.20 -32.37
N ASN A 663 10.49 -24.42 -31.99
CA ASN A 663 10.10 -24.92 -30.66
C ASN A 663 9.86 -26.44 -30.59
N ARG A 664 10.02 -27.20 -31.70
CA ARG A 664 9.76 -28.66 -31.72
C ARG A 664 10.56 -29.45 -30.67
N LYS A 665 11.71 -28.94 -30.23
CA LYS A 665 12.62 -29.58 -29.27
C LYS A 665 12.06 -29.71 -27.85
N THR A 666 10.99 -28.99 -27.52
CA THR A 666 10.41 -28.98 -26.16
C THR A 666 9.33 -30.06 -25.95
N PHE A 667 9.00 -30.86 -26.96
CA PHE A 667 7.89 -31.83 -26.95
C PHE A 667 8.34 -33.29 -26.83
N ARG A 668 7.54 -34.11 -26.14
CA ARG A 668 7.70 -35.58 -26.13
C ARG A 668 7.06 -36.18 -27.39
N GLN A 669 7.72 -37.15 -28.03
CA GLN A 669 7.24 -37.89 -29.22
C GLN A 669 7.22 -39.40 -28.97
N GLU A 670 6.19 -40.11 -29.44
CA GLU A 670 6.17 -41.58 -29.54
C GLU A 670 6.27 -42.02 -31.02
N GLY A 671 7.26 -42.88 -31.37
CA GLY A 671 7.39 -43.45 -32.74
C GLY A 671 8.82 -43.55 -33.30
N ALA A 672 8.97 -44.13 -34.51
CA ALA A 672 10.26 -44.38 -35.15
C ALA A 672 10.98 -43.08 -35.60
N VAL A 673 12.29 -43.03 -35.38
CA VAL A 673 13.19 -41.88 -35.60
C VAL A 673 13.07 -41.29 -37.02
N VAL A 674 12.70 -40.00 -37.13
CA VAL A 674 12.67 -39.23 -38.39
C VAL A 674 13.84 -38.24 -38.41
N ALA A 675 14.41 -38.02 -39.60
CA ALA A 675 15.55 -37.12 -39.81
C ALA A 675 15.24 -35.65 -39.47
N LEU A 676 16.08 -35.05 -38.61
CA LEU A 676 16.08 -33.63 -38.25
C LEU A 676 16.28 -32.76 -39.50
N ARG A 677 15.22 -32.15 -40.02
CA ARG A 677 15.33 -31.01 -40.93
C ARG A 677 15.43 -29.73 -40.10
N ASN A 678 16.61 -29.13 -40.09
CA ASN A 678 16.89 -27.85 -39.44
C ASN A 678 16.69 -26.73 -40.46
N THR A 679 15.44 -26.36 -40.72
CA THR A 679 15.10 -25.22 -41.58
C THR A 679 14.26 -24.26 -40.76
N SER A 680 14.80 -23.08 -40.47
CA SER A 680 14.08 -21.98 -39.82
C SER A 680 12.90 -21.56 -40.70
N VAL A 681 11.69 -22.02 -40.37
CA VAL A 681 10.46 -21.62 -41.07
C VAL A 681 9.80 -20.46 -40.33
N THR A 682 9.31 -19.51 -41.11
CA THR A 682 8.62 -18.30 -40.67
C THR A 682 7.16 -18.37 -41.09
N TRP A 683 6.28 -17.70 -40.35
CA TRP A 683 4.86 -17.59 -40.70
C TRP A 683 4.67 -16.89 -42.05
N GLU A 684 5.48 -15.88 -42.32
CA GLU A 684 5.44 -15.04 -43.53
C GLU A 684 5.65 -15.84 -44.81
N ASP A 685 6.54 -16.84 -44.77
CA ASP A 685 6.99 -17.56 -45.96
C ASP A 685 6.42 -18.99 -46.07
N HIS A 686 5.96 -19.58 -44.97
CA HIS A 686 5.67 -21.02 -44.91
C HIS A 686 4.27 -21.38 -44.38
N ALA A 687 3.49 -20.41 -43.90
CA ALA A 687 2.15 -20.71 -43.39
C ALA A 687 1.12 -20.97 -44.49
N ALA A 688 0.15 -21.85 -44.22
CA ALA A 688 -0.95 -22.15 -45.15
C ALA A 688 -1.83 -20.93 -45.47
N ALA A 689 -1.83 -19.95 -44.57
CA ALA A 689 -2.55 -18.69 -44.65
C ALA A 689 -1.84 -17.65 -43.76
N PRO A 690 -2.01 -16.34 -44.03
CA PRO A 690 -1.41 -15.31 -43.21
C PRO A 690 -1.99 -15.28 -41.79
N LEU A 691 -1.11 -15.12 -40.79
CA LEU A 691 -1.49 -14.72 -39.44
C LEU A 691 -2.04 -13.30 -39.46
N CYS A 692 -3.18 -13.07 -38.83
CA CYS A 692 -3.83 -11.76 -38.80
C CYS A 692 -4.19 -11.36 -37.37
N VAL A 693 -3.45 -10.39 -36.86
CA VAL A 693 -3.67 -9.72 -35.57
C VAL A 693 -4.11 -8.26 -35.76
N GLU A 694 -4.40 -7.85 -37.00
CA GLU A 694 -4.83 -6.50 -37.32
C GLU A 694 -6.24 -6.24 -36.80
N ARG A 695 -6.39 -5.24 -35.92
CA ARG A 695 -7.67 -4.84 -35.32
C ARG A 695 -8.78 -4.61 -36.37
N SER A 696 -8.44 -4.05 -37.52
CA SER A 696 -9.38 -3.80 -38.64
C SER A 696 -10.08 -5.06 -39.15
N PHE A 697 -9.47 -6.24 -38.96
CA PHE A 697 -10.03 -7.53 -39.31
C PHE A 697 -10.60 -8.26 -38.08
N VAL A 698 -9.86 -8.27 -36.97
CA VAL A 698 -10.22 -9.08 -35.79
C VAL A 698 -11.38 -8.49 -35.00
N GLU A 699 -11.47 -7.16 -34.87
CA GLU A 699 -12.57 -6.53 -34.11
C GLU A 699 -13.95 -6.79 -34.76
N PRO A 700 -14.17 -6.61 -36.08
CA PRO A 700 -15.43 -6.99 -36.72
C PRO A 700 -15.78 -8.48 -36.52
N LEU A 701 -14.79 -9.37 -36.63
CA LEU A 701 -14.98 -10.80 -36.40
C LEU A 701 -15.41 -11.08 -34.95
N PHE A 702 -14.70 -10.51 -33.98
CA PHE A 702 -15.04 -10.58 -32.57
C PHE A 702 -16.48 -10.13 -32.30
N ARG A 703 -16.90 -8.97 -32.85
CA ARG A 703 -18.26 -8.44 -32.66
C ARG A 703 -19.34 -9.34 -33.26
N ASN A 704 -19.06 -9.99 -34.38
CA ASN A 704 -19.98 -10.98 -34.96
C ASN A 704 -20.13 -12.21 -34.04
N LEU A 705 -19.03 -12.71 -33.47
CA LEU A 705 -19.04 -13.83 -32.53
C LEU A 705 -19.72 -13.47 -31.20
N GLU A 706 -19.52 -12.24 -30.72
CA GLU A 706 -20.21 -11.67 -29.56
C GLU A 706 -21.72 -11.58 -29.78
N SER A 707 -22.16 -11.02 -30.91
CA SER A 707 -23.58 -10.94 -31.28
C SER A 707 -24.22 -12.34 -31.36
N ARG A 708 -23.54 -13.28 -32.01
CA ARG A 708 -23.99 -14.67 -32.08
C ARG A 708 -24.05 -15.31 -30.69
N SER A 709 -23.08 -15.03 -29.82
CA SER A 709 -23.08 -15.54 -28.45
C SER A 709 -24.33 -15.12 -27.71
N GLN A 710 -24.70 -13.83 -27.83
CA GLN A 710 -25.89 -13.27 -27.20
C GLN A 710 -27.19 -13.92 -27.73
N GLU A 711 -27.25 -14.23 -29.02
CA GLU A 711 -28.40 -14.90 -29.64
C GLU A 711 -28.59 -16.34 -29.15
N ILE A 712 -27.51 -17.08 -28.95
CA ILE A 712 -27.55 -18.53 -28.68
C ILE A 712 -27.47 -18.85 -27.19
N PHE A 713 -26.58 -18.18 -26.45
CA PHE A 713 -26.29 -18.44 -25.04
C PHE A 713 -26.90 -17.39 -24.10
N GLY A 714 -27.52 -16.34 -24.67
CA GLY A 714 -28.08 -15.22 -23.93
C GLY A 714 -27.05 -14.13 -23.62
N THR A 715 -27.52 -12.98 -23.17
CA THR A 715 -26.64 -11.88 -22.75
C THR A 715 -25.90 -12.29 -21.46
N PRO A 716 -24.57 -12.24 -21.41
CA PRO A 716 -23.83 -12.50 -20.18
C PRO A 716 -24.25 -11.51 -19.08
N VAL A 717 -24.25 -11.97 -17.83
CA VAL A 717 -24.44 -11.09 -16.66
C VAL A 717 -23.18 -10.23 -16.56
N CYS A 718 -23.29 -9.00 -17.04
CA CYS A 718 -22.32 -7.89 -17.04
C CYS A 718 -21.03 -8.16 -16.24
N GLU A 719 -19.89 -8.33 -16.92
CA GLU A 719 -18.64 -7.79 -16.37
C GLU A 719 -18.84 -6.27 -16.30
N GLU A 720 -18.70 -5.69 -15.12
CA GLU A 720 -18.79 -4.24 -14.93
C GLU A 720 -17.91 -3.57 -15.99
N THR A 721 -18.46 -2.58 -16.72
CA THR A 721 -17.64 -1.74 -17.57
C THR A 721 -16.63 -1.04 -16.67
N VAL A 722 -15.40 -1.55 -16.61
CA VAL A 722 -14.33 -0.98 -15.81
C VAL A 722 -14.18 0.47 -16.25
N ALA A 723 -14.35 1.40 -15.31
CA ALA A 723 -14.29 2.82 -15.62
C ALA A 723 -12.91 3.12 -16.22
N THR A 724 -12.86 3.92 -17.29
CA THR A 724 -11.58 4.34 -17.89
C THR A 724 -11.41 5.84 -17.81
N THR A 725 -10.17 6.31 -17.66
CA THR A 725 -9.79 7.72 -17.75
C THR A 725 -8.84 7.97 -18.92
N SER A 726 -8.94 9.14 -19.54
CA SER A 726 -7.95 9.65 -20.49
C SER A 726 -6.86 10.47 -19.81
N ASP A 727 -6.95 10.71 -18.49
CA ASP A 727 -5.94 11.42 -17.73
C ASP A 727 -4.73 10.51 -17.44
N PRO A 728 -3.53 10.82 -17.97
CA PRO A 728 -2.33 10.08 -17.67
C PRO A 728 -1.74 10.30 -16.26
N ASP A 729 -2.17 11.33 -15.50
CA ASP A 729 -1.52 11.77 -14.23
C ASP A 729 0.01 11.84 -14.35
N VAL A 730 0.50 12.48 -15.41
CA VAL A 730 1.95 12.64 -15.64
C VAL A 730 2.57 13.47 -14.51
N ARG A 731 3.56 12.90 -13.84
CA ARG A 731 4.37 13.53 -12.81
C ARG A 731 5.84 13.16 -13.00
N LEU A 732 6.73 13.94 -12.39
CA LEU A 732 8.15 13.61 -12.34
C LEU A 732 8.53 13.17 -10.93
N LEU A 733 9.40 12.19 -10.82
CA LEU A 733 10.05 11.81 -9.58
C LEU A 733 11.54 12.15 -9.67
N THR A 734 12.06 12.94 -8.74
CA THR A 734 13.50 13.23 -8.67
C THR A 734 14.27 12.05 -8.07
N GLU A 735 15.59 12.04 -8.21
CA GLU A 735 16.50 11.08 -7.56
C GLU A 735 16.40 11.08 -6.03
N THR A 736 15.88 12.14 -5.44
CA THR A 736 15.62 12.27 -3.99
C THR A 736 14.22 11.80 -3.58
N GLY A 737 13.42 11.31 -4.52
CA GLY A 737 12.04 10.86 -4.28
C GLY A 737 11.00 11.98 -4.23
N ALA A 738 11.36 13.23 -4.58
CA ALA A 738 10.39 14.32 -4.61
C ALA A 738 9.50 14.23 -5.85
N VAL A 739 8.18 14.36 -5.65
CA VAL A 739 7.19 14.36 -6.74
C VAL A 739 6.98 15.79 -7.24
N ILE A 740 7.18 16.01 -8.54
CA ILE A 740 6.94 17.28 -9.22
C ILE A 740 5.74 17.12 -10.15
N ARG A 741 4.68 17.90 -9.88
CA ARG A 741 3.48 17.98 -10.73
C ARG A 741 3.65 19.01 -11.84
N PRO A 742 2.93 18.87 -12.98
CA PRO A 742 3.04 19.82 -14.08
C PRO A 742 2.56 21.20 -13.64
N LEU A 743 3.37 22.22 -13.92
CA LEU A 743 3.04 23.63 -13.71
C LEU A 743 2.03 24.14 -14.76
N ARG A 744 2.13 23.61 -15.99
CA ARG A 744 1.26 23.97 -17.11
C ARG A 744 1.08 22.77 -18.02
N GLN A 745 -0.14 22.61 -18.52
CA GLN A 745 -0.52 21.63 -19.54
C GLN A 745 -1.31 22.36 -20.62
N GLU A 746 -0.81 22.36 -21.86
CA GLU A 746 -1.50 22.98 -22.99
C GLU A 746 -1.14 22.25 -24.29
N ALA A 747 -2.15 21.92 -25.10
CA ALA A 747 -1.98 21.29 -26.41
C ALA A 747 -1.04 20.05 -26.41
N GLY A 748 -1.11 19.21 -25.37
CA GLY A 748 -0.27 18.01 -25.22
C GLY A 748 1.14 18.27 -24.68
N VAL A 749 1.51 19.52 -24.39
CA VAL A 749 2.81 19.86 -23.80
C VAL A 749 2.69 20.03 -22.28
N TYR A 750 3.41 19.22 -21.53
CA TYR A 750 3.47 19.25 -20.07
C TYR A 750 4.77 19.92 -19.62
N SER A 751 4.66 20.97 -18.81
CA SER A 751 5.82 21.74 -18.33
C SER A 751 5.98 21.61 -16.82
N PHE A 752 7.18 21.30 -16.36
CA PHE A 752 7.53 21.04 -14.97
C PHE A 752 8.65 21.97 -14.52
N MET A 753 8.54 22.55 -13.33
CA MET A 753 9.62 23.33 -12.74
C MET A 753 10.55 22.39 -11.97
N LEU A 754 11.80 22.29 -12.41
CA LEU A 754 12.80 21.43 -11.78
C LEU A 754 13.61 22.21 -10.72
N PRO A 755 13.81 21.62 -9.52
CA PRO A 755 14.78 22.12 -8.56
C PRO A 755 16.19 22.20 -9.16
N SER A 756 16.98 23.15 -8.68
CA SER A 756 18.41 23.22 -9.03
C SER A 756 19.12 21.94 -8.59
N GLY A 757 20.03 21.44 -9.43
CA GLY A 757 20.82 20.25 -9.13
C GLY A 757 20.16 18.91 -9.48
N THR A 758 18.94 18.89 -10.04
CA THR A 758 18.25 17.66 -10.45
C THR A 758 19.01 16.96 -11.59
N ALA A 759 19.70 15.86 -11.33
CA ALA A 759 20.55 15.19 -12.32
C ALA A 759 19.74 14.30 -13.29
N GLN A 760 18.63 13.74 -12.81
CA GLN A 760 17.74 12.87 -13.57
C GLN A 760 16.34 12.94 -12.98
N VAL A 761 15.34 12.58 -13.78
CA VAL A 761 13.97 12.43 -13.30
C VAL A 761 13.39 11.13 -13.84
N ARG A 762 12.45 10.52 -13.14
CA ARG A 762 11.56 9.51 -13.72
C ARG A 762 10.26 10.15 -14.15
N ILE A 763 9.85 9.90 -15.40
CA ILE A 763 8.55 10.28 -15.94
C ILE A 763 7.57 9.19 -15.53
N VAL A 764 6.66 9.55 -14.64
CA VAL A 764 5.67 8.65 -14.06
C VAL A 764 4.30 9.00 -14.61
N SER A 765 3.57 8.00 -15.08
CA SER A 765 2.18 8.12 -15.53
C SER A 765 1.37 6.89 -15.13
N ARG A 766 0.05 6.96 -15.26
CA ARG A 766 -0.76 5.73 -15.39
C ARG A 766 -0.25 4.92 -16.58
N ALA A 767 -0.36 3.60 -16.49
CA ALA A 767 -0.08 2.66 -17.56
C ALA A 767 -1.12 1.54 -17.53
N ASN A 768 -1.40 0.96 -18.70
CA ASN A 768 -2.27 -0.21 -18.87
C ASN A 768 -1.87 -0.95 -20.14
N ARG A 769 -2.29 -2.22 -20.26
CA ARG A 769 -2.15 -2.97 -21.52
C ARG A 769 -3.31 -2.63 -22.47
N PRO A 770 -3.05 -2.28 -23.74
CA PRO A 770 -4.11 -2.00 -24.72
C PRO A 770 -5.18 -3.09 -24.83
N VAL A 771 -4.79 -4.36 -24.67
CA VAL A 771 -5.71 -5.50 -24.65
C VAL A 771 -6.76 -5.42 -23.52
N ASP A 772 -6.42 -4.82 -22.37
CA ASP A 772 -7.32 -4.70 -21.21
C ASP A 772 -8.27 -3.50 -21.32
N VAL A 773 -7.84 -2.43 -21.99
CA VAL A 773 -8.61 -1.17 -22.06
C VAL A 773 -9.40 -0.99 -23.37
N ILE A 774 -8.94 -1.58 -24.47
CA ILE A 774 -9.62 -1.52 -25.77
C ILE A 774 -10.42 -2.80 -26.01
N GLY A 775 -9.85 -3.95 -25.65
CA GLY A 775 -10.47 -5.26 -25.76
C GLY A 775 -9.54 -6.35 -26.29
N PRO A 776 -9.96 -7.63 -26.16
CA PRO A 776 -9.14 -8.81 -26.49
C PRO A 776 -8.71 -8.88 -27.96
N PHE A 777 -9.46 -8.24 -28.87
CA PHE A 777 -9.16 -8.14 -30.30
C PHE A 777 -7.97 -7.20 -30.64
N VAL A 778 -7.24 -6.72 -29.61
CA VAL A 778 -5.98 -5.98 -29.74
C VAL A 778 -4.82 -6.84 -29.25
N ASP A 779 -3.77 -6.98 -30.07
CA ASP A 779 -2.63 -7.86 -29.76
C ASP A 779 -1.52 -7.20 -28.92
N ASP A 780 -1.57 -5.87 -28.75
CA ASP A 780 -0.56 -5.16 -27.98
C ASP A 780 -0.75 -5.42 -26.47
N ARG A 781 0.11 -6.28 -25.93
CA ARG A 781 0.14 -6.70 -24.52
C ARG A 781 1.12 -5.91 -23.66
N ARG A 782 1.75 -4.86 -24.20
CA ARG A 782 2.72 -4.04 -23.46
C ARG A 782 2.00 -3.16 -22.45
N GLU A 783 2.60 -2.99 -21.29
CA GLU A 783 2.16 -2.01 -20.29
C GLU A 783 2.49 -0.60 -20.81
N LEU A 784 1.53 0.14 -21.39
CA LEU A 784 1.80 1.42 -22.04
C LEU A 784 1.41 2.59 -21.14
N GLY A 785 2.40 3.43 -20.80
CA GLY A 785 2.21 4.70 -20.11
C GLY A 785 1.83 5.81 -21.09
N ILE A 786 2.81 6.62 -21.47
CA ILE A 786 2.63 7.78 -22.37
C ILE A 786 3.59 7.70 -23.55
N ALA A 787 3.14 8.12 -24.73
CA ALA A 787 3.99 8.26 -25.90
C ALA A 787 4.60 9.66 -25.91
N VAL A 788 5.92 9.74 -25.74
CA VAL A 788 6.64 11.02 -25.63
C VAL A 788 7.39 11.28 -26.93
N GLY A 789 7.19 12.49 -27.46
CA GLY A 789 7.96 13.04 -28.58
C GLY A 789 9.05 13.97 -28.07
N GLU A 790 9.01 15.26 -28.46
CA GLU A 790 10.06 16.20 -28.05
C GLU A 790 10.15 16.42 -26.53
N ILE A 791 11.38 16.42 -26.01
CA ILE A 791 11.72 16.78 -24.64
C ILE A 791 12.68 17.96 -24.66
N ASN A 792 12.31 19.05 -23.99
CA ASN A 792 13.07 20.29 -23.97
C ASN A 792 13.25 20.80 -22.54
N LEU A 793 14.46 21.22 -22.19
CA LEU A 793 14.77 21.81 -20.90
C LEU A 793 15.19 23.28 -21.12
N VAL A 794 14.45 24.20 -20.51
CA VAL A 794 14.62 25.65 -20.66
C VAL A 794 15.16 26.25 -19.37
N PHE A 795 16.20 27.07 -19.48
CA PHE A 795 16.81 27.82 -18.38
C PHE A 795 16.84 29.31 -18.70
N ALA A 796 17.21 30.13 -17.71
CA ALA A 796 17.33 31.58 -17.88
C ALA A 796 18.28 32.01 -19.03
N ASN A 797 19.26 31.17 -19.39
CA ASN A 797 20.30 31.46 -20.37
C ASN A 797 20.24 30.58 -21.65
N GLY A 798 19.22 29.73 -21.84
CA GLY A 798 19.13 28.90 -23.04
C GLY A 798 18.09 27.77 -22.99
N LYS A 799 18.00 27.02 -24.09
CA LYS A 799 17.15 25.83 -24.26
C LYS A 799 18.01 24.65 -24.71
N GLN A 800 17.81 23.49 -24.10
CA GLN A 800 18.47 22.23 -24.47
C GLN A 800 17.41 21.19 -24.85
N ASN A 801 17.64 20.45 -25.94
CA ASN A 801 16.82 19.30 -26.31
C ASN A 801 17.40 18.02 -25.70
N ILE A 802 16.55 17.15 -25.16
CA ILE A 802 16.96 15.88 -24.52
C ILE A 802 16.46 14.71 -25.38
N GLY A 803 17.36 14.17 -26.21
CA GLY A 803 17.08 13.03 -27.08
C GLY A 803 17.40 11.66 -26.47
N ALA A 804 17.52 11.52 -25.15
CA ALA A 804 17.93 10.26 -24.52
C ALA A 804 16.98 9.10 -24.84
N HIS A 805 15.68 9.35 -24.90
CA HIS A 805 14.63 8.38 -25.22
C HIS A 805 14.66 7.93 -26.70
N LEU A 806 15.31 8.69 -27.60
CA LEU A 806 15.42 8.36 -29.03
C LEU A 806 16.69 7.58 -29.39
N ARG A 807 17.56 7.29 -28.42
CA ARG A 807 18.82 6.55 -28.65
C ARG A 807 18.52 5.06 -28.93
N THR A 808 19.48 4.37 -29.55
CA THR A 808 19.41 2.91 -29.77
C THR A 808 19.39 2.15 -28.44
N GLU A 809 20.33 2.47 -27.55
CA GLU A 809 20.29 2.07 -26.13
C GLU A 809 19.49 3.12 -25.35
N LYS A 810 18.27 2.73 -24.95
CA LYS A 810 17.35 3.60 -24.23
C LYS A 810 17.54 3.46 -22.72
N PRO A 811 17.32 4.52 -21.93
CA PRO A 811 17.21 4.40 -20.49
C PRO A 811 16.09 3.43 -20.08
N GLU A 812 16.13 3.00 -18.83
CA GLU A 812 15.10 2.14 -18.23
C GLU A 812 13.68 2.73 -18.37
N GLY A 813 12.69 1.86 -18.59
CA GLY A 813 11.27 2.22 -18.69
C GLY A 813 10.81 2.79 -20.04
N TRP A 814 11.67 2.78 -21.06
CA TRP A 814 11.31 3.14 -22.45
C TRP A 814 11.25 1.91 -23.36
N TYR A 815 10.19 1.79 -24.16
CA TYR A 815 10.08 0.68 -25.10
C TYR A 815 11.04 0.81 -26.29
N PRO A 816 11.57 -0.32 -26.81
CA PRO A 816 12.30 -0.33 -28.08
C PRO A 816 11.44 0.19 -29.24
N THR A 817 12.06 0.95 -30.14
CA THR A 817 11.45 1.49 -31.35
C THR A 817 12.49 1.53 -32.47
N ASP A 818 12.03 1.63 -33.72
CA ASP A 818 12.90 1.83 -34.88
C ASP A 818 13.79 3.07 -34.71
N ALA A 819 15.01 3.01 -35.25
CA ALA A 819 16.01 4.08 -35.12
C ALA A 819 15.55 5.45 -35.67
N ASN A 820 14.49 5.48 -36.50
CA ASN A 820 13.92 6.69 -37.09
C ASN A 820 12.64 7.17 -36.38
N SER A 821 12.20 6.50 -35.29
CA SER A 821 11.00 6.93 -34.58
C SER A 821 11.23 8.26 -33.89
N THR A 822 10.28 9.19 -34.03
CA THR A 822 10.29 10.50 -33.34
C THR A 822 9.46 10.49 -32.05
N VAL A 823 8.84 9.35 -31.74
CA VAL A 823 7.96 9.14 -30.58
C VAL A 823 8.27 7.77 -29.96
N VAL A 824 8.31 7.70 -28.63
CA VAL A 824 8.59 6.46 -27.91
C VAL A 824 7.63 6.32 -26.72
N TRP A 825 7.09 5.12 -26.54
CA TRP A 825 6.23 4.79 -25.41
C TRP A 825 7.05 4.53 -24.15
N THR A 826 6.56 5.03 -23.01
CA THR A 826 7.02 4.62 -21.68
C THR A 826 6.24 3.39 -21.19
N ASN A 827 6.79 2.67 -20.22
CA ASN A 827 6.09 1.61 -19.49
C ASN A 827 5.27 2.11 -18.28
N GLY A 828 5.05 3.43 -18.17
CA GLY A 828 4.49 4.07 -16.97
C GLY A 828 5.54 4.65 -16.00
N ASN A 829 6.81 4.22 -16.08
CA ASN A 829 7.87 4.69 -15.21
C ASN A 829 9.23 4.79 -15.93
N ALA A 830 9.45 5.87 -16.68
CA ALA A 830 10.61 5.97 -17.56
C ALA A 830 11.71 6.91 -17.03
N LEU A 831 12.94 6.44 -16.97
CA LEU A 831 14.09 7.23 -16.55
C LEU A 831 14.48 8.25 -17.64
N LEU A 832 14.67 9.50 -17.27
CA LEU A 832 15.15 10.57 -18.14
C LEU A 832 16.40 11.24 -17.53
N PRO A 833 17.60 10.89 -18.03
CA PRO A 833 18.82 11.58 -17.66
C PRO A 833 18.82 13.02 -18.18
N LEU A 834 19.07 14.00 -17.31
CA LEU A 834 19.12 15.42 -17.66
C LEU A 834 20.55 15.94 -17.90
N GLY A 835 21.58 15.17 -17.51
CA GLY A 835 22.99 15.51 -17.67
C GLY A 835 23.46 16.65 -16.75
N GLU A 836 24.57 17.32 -17.07
CA GLU A 836 25.09 18.45 -16.26
C GLU A 836 24.23 19.74 -16.33
N ALA A 837 23.11 19.70 -17.04
CA ALA A 837 22.32 20.88 -17.41
C ALA A 837 21.70 21.63 -16.22
N THR A 838 21.52 20.99 -15.06
CA THR A 838 20.84 21.57 -13.89
C THR A 838 21.77 22.15 -12.82
N ARG A 839 23.08 22.29 -13.09
CA ARG A 839 24.06 22.77 -12.09
C ARG A 839 23.87 24.23 -11.60
N ASN A 840 23.03 25.07 -12.26
CA ASN A 840 22.46 26.35 -11.76
C ASN A 840 21.80 27.19 -12.90
N PRO A 841 20.68 27.94 -12.70
CA PRO A 841 19.60 27.85 -11.72
C PRO A 841 18.38 27.06 -12.28
N MET A 842 17.25 27.07 -11.57
CA MET A 842 15.99 26.35 -11.90
C MET A 842 15.66 26.33 -13.41
N GLY A 843 15.25 25.16 -13.90
CA GLY A 843 14.87 24.93 -15.30
C GLY A 843 13.43 24.46 -15.44
N ILE A 844 12.80 24.77 -16.58
CA ILE A 844 11.49 24.24 -16.95
C ILE A 844 11.71 23.09 -17.93
N LEU A 845 11.33 21.87 -17.54
CA LEU A 845 11.29 20.70 -18.42
C LEU A 845 9.92 20.65 -19.10
N SER A 846 9.91 20.62 -20.43
CA SER A 846 8.71 20.46 -21.24
C SER A 846 8.75 19.12 -21.99
N LEU A 847 7.67 18.34 -21.85
CA LEU A 847 7.45 17.06 -22.50
C LEU A 847 6.28 17.19 -23.48
N THR A 848 6.46 16.77 -24.74
CA THR A 848 5.36 16.68 -25.71
C THR A 848 4.77 15.28 -25.69
N LEU A 849 3.52 15.16 -25.25
CA LEU A 849 2.74 13.92 -25.27
C LEU A 849 2.07 13.77 -26.64
N CYS A 850 2.40 12.69 -27.34
CA CYS A 850 1.85 12.37 -28.66
C CYS A 850 0.65 11.43 -28.58
N ALA A 851 0.61 10.55 -27.57
CA ALA A 851 -0.51 9.66 -27.29
C ALA A 851 -0.50 9.27 -25.81
N ALA A 852 -1.67 8.96 -25.26
CA ALA A 852 -1.89 8.56 -23.88
C ALA A 852 -3.26 7.87 -23.76
N GLY A 853 -3.32 6.82 -22.93
CA GLY A 853 -4.56 6.15 -22.55
C GLY A 853 -5.35 5.51 -23.70
N PRO A 854 -6.59 5.05 -23.43
CA PRO A 854 -7.29 5.11 -22.14
C PRO A 854 -6.62 4.26 -21.04
N TYR A 855 -6.85 4.60 -19.78
CA TYR A 855 -6.35 3.89 -18.60
C TYR A 855 -7.51 3.37 -17.77
N LEU A 856 -7.40 2.16 -17.21
CA LEU A 856 -8.34 1.67 -16.21
C LEU A 856 -8.28 2.60 -14.98
N LEU A 857 -9.44 3.16 -14.61
CA LEU A 857 -9.65 3.72 -13.29
C LEU A 857 -9.87 2.51 -12.39
N ALA A 858 -8.81 2.09 -11.71
CA ALA A 858 -8.99 1.17 -10.61
C ALA A 858 -10.03 1.77 -9.65
N ASP A 859 -10.99 0.96 -9.21
CA ASP A 859 -11.51 1.15 -7.85
C ASP A 859 -10.27 1.26 -6.95
N GLU A 860 -10.31 2.13 -5.94
CA GLU A 860 -9.14 2.55 -5.14
C GLU A 860 -8.34 1.39 -4.46
N ASN A 861 -8.68 0.14 -4.74
CA ASN A 861 -8.02 -1.12 -4.40
C ASN A 861 -6.97 -1.68 -5.40
N GLU A 862 -6.79 -1.19 -6.64
CA GLU A 862 -5.89 -1.89 -7.62
C GLU A 862 -4.73 -1.08 -8.24
N MET A 863 -4.62 0.25 -8.03
CA MET A 863 -3.63 1.08 -8.78
C MET A 863 -2.24 1.26 -8.14
N VAL A 864 -1.81 0.43 -7.19
CA VAL A 864 -0.47 0.58 -6.55
C VAL A 864 0.60 -0.38 -7.12
N ILE A 865 0.23 -1.32 -8.00
CA ILE A 865 1.16 -2.39 -8.44
C ILE A 865 2.15 -1.96 -9.55
N SER A 866 1.98 -0.86 -10.28
CA SER A 866 2.81 -0.60 -11.49
C SER A 866 3.93 0.43 -11.39
N LEU A 867 4.36 0.85 -10.20
CA LEU A 867 5.41 1.89 -10.08
C LEU A 867 6.68 1.54 -9.29
N VAL A 868 6.88 0.26 -8.96
CA VAL A 868 8.20 -0.25 -8.57
C VAL A 868 8.49 -1.50 -9.41
N GLY A 869 9.25 -1.28 -10.48
CA GLY A 869 9.74 -2.28 -11.42
C GLY A 869 10.89 -1.68 -12.21
#